data_AF-A0A290MRG5-F1
#
_entry.id   AF-A0A290MRG5-F1
#
_cell.length_a   1.000
_cell.length_b   1.000
_cell.length_c   1.000
_cell.angle_alpha   90.00
_cell.angle_beta   90.00
_cell.angle_gamma   90.00
#
_symmetry.space_group_name_H-M   'P 1'
#
loop_
_entity.id
_entity.type
_entity.pdbx_description
1 polymer ?
#
loop_
_entity_poly.entity_id
_entity_poly.type
_entity_poly.pdbx_seq_one_letter_code
_entity_poly.pdbx_strand_id
1 'polypeptide(L)'
;MSLKALILATAMGLSSPALAGPLASVFSDHAVLQRDQPIRVWGRAAPNASVVVDLSGQGVTASADGDGRWSAVLPARPAGGAALTLTARAGDQTQTVSNLVMGDVWLCSGQSNMEYPLRQALNGDGEVASAGDPDIRLLQTGKISRPAPQHSLPTGVVWKVSTPQTAANFSAACFFMGRELRKTTGVPIGLIDATWGGSVIQDWISREGLAALKTYDEGLSVLADYARDPALGVARWSQSLGRWAGATIPAAKGWEKPDLDDRAWKPLPTEGFWEQTAPDLAGFDGTVWLRLELTLTKAQAAQGATLALGPVDDIDTTFLNGREIGSTQGWDTPRAYRLAPGALKAGRNVLALRVIDKGGGGGAWGKAGLKGLALDDGTFVPLPTAWRYKIAAPLTDTALPPSAPWLGASGLSTLRNGMIAPLAPFGVKGFAWYQGESNVAEAQEYARLMPALIADWRAAFGGGNQPFLLTQLAAFGPEADRPVNSAWAALRDVQRQVAAADPMVGMASAVDIGSPYDIHPADKMRVGQRLALHARKLAYGEAVVASGPAPLSARRDGQAVVVTLDQPGVVHAGNRPIGFELCDASACRFVDAMVDGASVRLTAPSGMTATKVRYAWADSPIINLFGKTGLPATPFELAVP
;
A
#
# COMPACT_ATOMS: atom_id res chain seq x y z
N MET A 1 -52.76 -18.42 55.88
CA MET A 1 -51.33 -18.12 55.77
C MET A 1 -51.01 -17.80 54.32
N SER A 2 -50.72 -16.55 53.98
CA SER A 2 -50.34 -16.15 52.61
C SER A 2 -49.15 -15.20 52.71
N LEU A 3 -47.95 -15.73 52.50
CA LEU A 3 -46.72 -14.94 52.38
C LEU A 3 -46.67 -14.28 51.00
N LYS A 4 -46.67 -12.95 50.95
CA LYS A 4 -46.29 -12.17 49.77
C LYS A 4 -44.77 -11.98 49.81
N ALA A 5 -44.06 -12.61 48.86
CA ALA A 5 -42.64 -12.38 48.64
C ALA A 5 -42.43 -11.07 47.87
N LEU A 6 -41.63 -10.18 48.44
CA LEU A 6 -41.20 -8.91 47.87
C LEU A 6 -39.95 -9.16 47.01
N ILE A 7 -40.04 -9.03 45.69
CA ILE A 7 -38.89 -9.12 44.78
C ILE A 7 -38.20 -7.75 44.77
N LEU A 8 -37.01 -7.68 45.38
CA LEU A 8 -36.13 -6.52 45.33
C LEU A 8 -35.32 -6.59 44.02
N ALA A 9 -35.65 -5.74 43.05
CA ALA A 9 -34.87 -5.60 41.82
C ALA A 9 -33.60 -4.80 42.11
N THR A 10 -32.47 -5.48 42.25
CA THR A 10 -31.14 -4.85 42.27
C THR A 10 -30.81 -4.36 40.87
N ALA A 11 -30.85 -3.04 40.67
CA ALA A 11 -30.32 -2.39 39.48
C ALA A 11 -28.79 -2.57 39.43
N MET A 12 -28.33 -3.57 38.67
CA MET A 12 -26.92 -3.63 38.26
C MET A 12 -26.67 -2.46 37.32
N GLY A 13 -26.07 -1.39 37.83
CA GLY A 13 -25.55 -0.31 37.01
C GLY A 13 -24.50 -0.87 36.06
N LEU A 14 -24.81 -0.91 34.78
CA LEU A 14 -23.84 -1.14 33.72
C LEU A 14 -22.82 0.01 33.80
N SER A 15 -21.67 -0.24 34.41
CA SER A 15 -20.52 0.65 34.32
C SER A 15 -20.13 0.72 32.84
N SER A 16 -20.49 1.83 32.21
CA SER A 16 -20.00 2.14 30.87
C SER A 16 -18.47 2.13 30.96
N PRO A 17 -17.76 1.42 30.06
CA PRO A 17 -16.31 1.39 30.09
C PRO A 17 -15.81 2.84 30.08
N ALA A 18 -14.89 3.15 31.00
CA ALA A 18 -14.28 4.47 31.04
C ALA A 18 -13.72 4.78 29.65
N LEU A 19 -14.28 5.80 29.00
CA LEU A 19 -13.77 6.27 27.72
C LEU A 19 -12.28 6.60 27.90
N ALA A 20 -11.45 6.22 26.92
CA ALA A 20 -10.11 6.77 26.82
C ALA A 20 -10.18 8.31 26.85
N GLY A 21 -9.07 8.96 27.24
CA GLY A 21 -9.03 10.43 27.40
C GLY A 21 -9.64 11.18 26.21
N PRO A 22 -10.16 12.41 26.43
CA PRO A 22 -11.03 13.07 25.47
C PRO A 22 -10.40 13.39 24.11
N LEU A 23 -9.08 13.37 23.96
CA LEU A 23 -8.37 13.68 22.72
C LEU A 23 -8.16 12.44 21.83
N ALA A 24 -8.20 12.65 20.51
CA ALA A 24 -7.78 11.65 19.55
C ALA A 24 -6.29 11.30 19.74
N SER A 25 -5.95 10.03 19.52
CA SER A 25 -4.61 9.45 19.76
C SER A 25 -3.44 10.11 19.00
N VAL A 26 -3.70 10.86 17.93
CA VAL A 26 -2.64 11.62 17.22
C VAL A 26 -2.11 12.78 18.06
N PHE A 27 -2.89 13.27 19.03
CA PHE A 27 -2.47 14.25 20.01
C PHE A 27 -1.79 13.53 21.18
N SER A 28 -0.46 13.46 21.13
CA SER A 28 0.37 12.95 22.21
C SER A 28 1.44 13.96 22.58
N ASP A 29 2.13 13.73 23.69
CA ASP A 29 3.29 14.53 24.07
C ASP A 29 4.28 14.62 22.90
N HIS A 30 4.98 15.73 22.80
CA HIS A 30 5.93 16.01 21.72
C HIS A 30 5.30 16.20 20.33
N ALA A 31 3.97 16.26 20.14
CA ALA A 31 3.45 16.50 18.79
C ALA A 31 3.87 17.87 18.22
N VAL A 32 3.97 17.93 16.88
CA VAL A 32 4.12 19.17 16.13
C VAL A 32 2.74 19.53 15.57
N LEU A 33 2.25 20.72 15.89
CA LEU A 33 1.01 21.25 15.33
C LEU A 33 1.34 22.11 14.11
N GLN A 34 0.62 21.91 13.01
CA GLN A 34 0.85 22.69 11.79
C GLN A 34 0.57 24.17 12.02
N ARG A 35 1.58 24.99 11.78
CA ARG A 35 1.52 26.46 11.87
C ARG A 35 0.71 27.10 10.74
N ASP A 36 0.42 28.38 10.94
CA ASP A 36 -0.14 29.31 9.95
C ASP A 36 -1.48 28.88 9.34
N GLN A 37 -2.20 27.98 10.02
CA GLN A 37 -3.56 27.57 9.69
C GLN A 37 -4.37 27.26 10.96
N PRO A 38 -5.71 27.31 10.90
CA PRO A 38 -6.56 26.94 12.03
C PRO A 38 -6.25 25.51 12.52
N ILE A 39 -6.10 25.35 13.84
CA ILE A 39 -5.69 24.08 14.45
C ILE A 39 -6.94 23.31 14.85
N ARG A 40 -7.25 22.26 14.09
CA ARG A 40 -8.37 21.37 14.40
C ARG A 40 -7.95 20.36 15.47
N VAL A 41 -8.70 20.31 16.56
CA VAL A 41 -8.56 19.34 17.65
C VAL A 41 -9.86 18.56 17.77
N TRP A 42 -9.77 17.26 18.00
CA TRP A 42 -10.94 16.39 18.09
C TRP A 42 -10.68 15.21 19.02
N GLY A 43 -11.75 14.49 19.33
CA GLY A 43 -11.67 13.23 20.03
C GLY A 43 -13.05 12.71 20.42
N ARG A 44 -13.15 12.07 21.59
CA ARG A 44 -14.39 11.48 22.08
C ARG A 44 -14.73 11.96 23.49
N ALA A 45 -16.02 12.02 23.80
CA ALA A 45 -16.54 12.30 25.13
C ALA A 45 -17.90 11.59 25.28
N ALA A 46 -18.53 11.71 26.46
CA ALA A 46 -19.91 11.25 26.60
C ALA A 46 -20.83 12.00 25.59
N PRO A 47 -21.87 11.34 25.04
CA PRO A 47 -22.78 11.98 24.10
C PRO A 47 -23.34 13.30 24.64
N ASN A 48 -23.37 14.34 23.79
CA ASN A 48 -23.82 15.70 24.13
C ASN A 48 -23.01 16.41 25.23
N ALA A 49 -21.86 15.86 25.65
CA ALA A 49 -21.02 16.51 26.66
C ALA A 49 -20.37 17.79 26.12
N SER A 50 -20.27 18.80 26.98
CA SER A 50 -19.44 19.97 26.74
C SER A 50 -17.96 19.61 26.91
N VAL A 51 -17.13 20.00 25.94
CA VAL A 51 -15.69 19.77 25.93
C VAL A 51 -14.97 21.10 25.83
N VAL A 52 -14.17 21.44 26.85
CA VAL A 52 -13.32 22.64 26.84
C VAL A 52 -11.91 22.22 26.41
N VAL A 53 -11.42 22.84 25.34
CA VAL A 53 -10.08 22.60 24.79
C VAL A 53 -9.26 23.88 24.96
N ASP A 54 -8.13 23.80 25.64
CA ASP A 54 -7.21 24.91 25.85
C ASP A 54 -5.83 24.56 25.30
N LEU A 55 -5.28 25.44 24.47
CA LEU A 55 -3.89 25.36 24.02
C LEU A 55 -3.11 26.52 24.64
N SER A 56 -2.41 26.28 25.75
CA SER A 56 -1.61 27.28 26.48
C SER A 56 -2.36 28.61 26.69
N GLY A 57 -3.56 28.57 27.27
CA GLY A 57 -4.35 29.75 27.62
C GLY A 57 -5.29 30.28 26.54
N GLN A 58 -5.34 29.65 25.36
CA GLN A 58 -6.40 29.90 24.38
C GLN A 58 -7.40 28.76 24.39
N GLY A 59 -8.54 29.02 25.03
CA GLY A 59 -9.64 28.07 25.20
C GLY A 59 -10.73 28.21 24.14
N VAL A 60 -11.27 27.08 23.69
CA VAL A 60 -12.51 26.96 22.91
C VAL A 60 -13.38 25.87 23.51
N THR A 61 -14.69 26.02 23.39
CA THR A 61 -15.65 25.01 23.84
C THR A 61 -16.31 24.37 22.63
N ALA A 62 -16.42 23.04 22.64
CA ALA A 62 -17.17 22.25 21.68
C ALA A 62 -18.18 21.36 22.42
N SER A 63 -19.09 20.74 21.66
CA SER A 63 -20.00 19.73 22.17
C SER A 63 -19.79 18.43 21.41
N ALA A 64 -19.82 17.31 22.13
CA ALA A 64 -19.87 16.00 21.51
C ALA A 64 -21.22 15.73 20.88
N ASP A 65 -21.24 15.07 19.73
CA ASP A 65 -22.45 14.61 19.06
C ASP A 65 -23.09 13.42 19.81
N GLY A 66 -24.19 12.89 19.26
CA GLY A 66 -24.89 11.73 19.82
C GLY A 66 -24.04 10.45 19.87
N ASP A 67 -23.00 10.36 19.05
CA ASP A 67 -22.04 9.25 19.02
C ASP A 67 -20.79 9.52 19.89
N GLY A 68 -20.80 10.64 20.62
CA GLY A 68 -19.70 11.07 21.49
C GLY A 68 -18.51 11.67 20.75
N ARG A 69 -18.59 11.97 19.45
CA ARG A 69 -17.50 12.63 18.70
C ARG A 69 -17.58 14.14 18.87
N TRP A 70 -16.45 14.80 19.08
CA TRP A 70 -16.38 16.26 19.14
C TRP A 70 -15.20 16.77 18.31
N SER A 71 -15.32 18.01 17.83
CA SER A 71 -14.18 18.73 17.25
C SER A 71 -14.26 20.22 17.58
N ALA A 72 -13.10 20.85 17.74
CA ALA A 72 -12.96 22.28 17.98
C ALA A 72 -11.86 22.83 17.06
N VAL A 73 -11.94 24.12 16.74
CA VAL A 73 -10.96 24.81 15.92
C VAL A 73 -10.34 25.93 16.75
N LEU A 74 -9.05 25.80 17.02
CA LEU A 74 -8.24 26.83 17.67
C LEU A 74 -7.66 27.79 16.62
N PRO A 75 -7.37 29.05 16.99
CA PRO A 75 -6.73 30.01 16.09
C PRO A 75 -5.38 29.52 15.54
N ALA A 76 -5.05 30.00 14.34
CA ALA A 76 -3.74 29.78 13.75
C ALA A 76 -2.62 30.39 14.61
N ARG A 77 -1.45 29.76 14.62
CA ARG A 77 -0.24 30.25 15.30
C ARG A 77 0.99 30.16 14.40
N PRO A 78 1.93 31.11 14.52
CA PRO A 78 3.22 31.02 13.82
C PRO A 78 4.10 29.90 14.40
N ALA A 79 5.16 29.56 13.68
CA ALA A 79 6.18 28.61 14.14
C ALA A 79 6.88 29.04 15.45
N GLY A 80 7.40 28.05 16.18
CA GLY A 80 8.30 28.27 17.31
C GLY A 80 7.59 28.73 18.59
N GLY A 81 8.29 29.52 19.41
CA GLY A 81 7.82 29.93 20.74
C GLY A 81 8.13 28.93 21.84
N ALA A 82 7.60 29.19 23.04
CA ALA A 82 7.71 28.26 24.16
C ALA A 82 6.90 26.99 23.89
N ALA A 83 7.34 25.87 24.48
CA ALA A 83 6.60 24.62 24.43
C ALA A 83 5.15 24.81 24.90
N LEU A 84 4.22 24.30 24.12
CA LEU A 84 2.78 24.43 24.36
C LEU A 84 2.23 23.21 25.11
N THR A 85 1.07 23.43 25.75
CA THR A 85 0.31 22.41 26.46
C THR A 85 -1.13 22.45 25.95
N LEU A 86 -1.64 21.31 25.46
CA LEU A 86 -3.03 21.13 25.07
C LEU A 86 -3.76 20.40 26.19
N THR A 87 -4.83 21.00 26.71
CA THR A 87 -5.71 20.38 27.71
C THR A 87 -7.11 20.23 27.14
N ALA A 88 -7.70 19.04 27.23
CA ALA A 88 -9.11 18.81 26.94
C ALA A 88 -9.82 18.34 28.21
N ARG A 89 -10.95 18.98 28.54
CA ARG A 89 -11.79 18.67 29.70
C ARG A 89 -13.21 18.35 29.27
N ALA A 90 -13.75 17.21 29.67
CA ALA A 90 -15.11 16.77 29.39
C ALA A 90 -15.72 16.15 30.67
N GLY A 91 -16.56 16.92 31.38
CA GLY A 91 -17.00 16.54 32.73
C GLY A 91 -15.81 16.38 33.67
N ASP A 92 -15.73 15.23 34.34
CA ASP A 92 -14.63 14.91 35.28
C ASP A 92 -13.35 14.40 34.57
N GLN A 93 -13.41 14.15 33.26
CA GLN A 93 -12.24 13.71 32.48
C GLN A 93 -11.40 14.91 32.07
N THR A 94 -10.12 14.89 32.40
CA THR A 94 -9.13 15.85 31.91
C THR A 94 -7.96 15.09 31.29
N GLN A 95 -7.59 15.43 30.06
CA GLN A 95 -6.37 14.96 29.42
C GLN A 95 -5.49 16.15 29.06
N THR A 96 -4.22 16.04 29.40
CA THR A 96 -3.20 17.05 29.13
C THR A 96 -2.13 16.41 28.25
N VAL A 97 -1.77 17.12 27.18
CA VAL A 97 -0.69 16.79 26.25
C VAL A 97 0.32 17.92 26.29
N SER A 98 1.59 17.58 26.53
CA SER A 98 2.64 18.53 26.86
C SER A 98 3.78 18.52 25.85
N ASN A 99 4.63 19.54 25.94
CA ASN A 99 5.77 19.74 25.05
C ASN A 99 5.36 19.76 23.57
N LEU A 100 4.28 20.44 23.22
CA LEU A 100 3.87 20.65 21.84
C LEU A 100 4.64 21.81 21.22
N VAL A 101 4.90 21.78 19.91
CA VAL A 101 5.49 22.93 19.18
C VAL A 101 4.70 23.25 17.93
N MET A 102 4.72 24.52 17.53
CA MET A 102 4.19 24.95 16.23
C MET A 102 5.27 24.80 15.16
N GLY A 103 4.96 24.09 14.07
CA GLY A 103 5.93 23.76 13.03
C GLY A 103 5.28 23.36 11.71
N ASP A 104 6.08 22.81 10.80
CA ASP A 104 5.61 22.25 9.54
C ASP A 104 5.50 20.71 9.64
N VAL A 105 4.33 20.16 9.32
CA VAL A 105 4.02 18.73 9.44
C VAL A 105 3.93 18.11 8.05
N TRP A 106 4.69 17.04 7.82
CA TRP A 106 4.70 16.29 6.56
C TRP A 106 4.26 14.86 6.79
N LEU A 107 3.31 14.39 5.97
CA LEU A 107 2.88 12.99 5.94
C LEU A 107 3.61 12.25 4.83
N CYS A 108 4.48 11.32 5.21
CA CYS A 108 5.26 10.47 4.34
C CYS A 108 4.63 9.07 4.28
N SER A 109 4.41 8.57 3.07
CA SER A 109 3.73 7.30 2.86
C SER A 109 4.14 6.63 1.55
N GLY A 110 3.63 5.42 1.35
CA GLY A 110 3.93 4.55 0.23
C GLY A 110 4.37 3.17 0.70
N GLN A 111 5.21 2.54 -0.11
CA GLN A 111 5.66 1.17 0.14
C GLN A 111 7.10 1.10 0.66
N SER A 112 7.79 -0.01 0.39
CA SER A 112 9.06 -0.38 0.99
C SER A 112 10.17 0.65 0.78
N ASN A 113 10.15 1.37 -0.35
CA ASN A 113 11.10 2.45 -0.59
C ASN A 113 10.85 3.70 0.28
N MET A 114 9.61 4.04 0.62
CA MET A 114 9.35 5.04 1.66
C MET A 114 9.66 4.47 3.05
N GLU A 115 9.29 3.20 3.32
CA GLU A 115 9.51 2.53 4.62
C GLU A 115 11.00 2.37 4.97
N TYR A 116 11.88 2.39 3.96
CA TYR A 116 13.29 2.05 4.08
C TYR A 116 13.97 2.73 5.30
N PRO A 117 14.43 1.98 6.30
CA PRO A 117 14.91 2.53 7.55
C PRO A 117 16.18 3.38 7.43
N LEU A 118 16.28 4.45 8.23
CA LEU A 118 17.48 5.30 8.30
C LEU A 118 18.77 4.51 8.54
N ARG A 119 18.75 3.53 9.46
CA ARG A 119 19.90 2.67 9.76
C ARG A 119 20.41 1.83 8.58
N GLN A 120 19.58 1.63 7.55
CA GLN A 120 19.92 0.86 6.36
C GLN A 120 20.37 1.74 5.19
N ALA A 121 20.21 3.06 5.28
CA ALA A 121 20.65 3.99 4.23
C ALA A 121 22.18 3.96 4.07
N LEU A 122 22.69 4.54 2.98
CA LEU A 122 24.12 4.79 2.86
C LEU A 122 24.62 5.58 4.08
N ASN A 123 25.74 5.12 4.67
CA ASN A 123 26.27 5.67 5.92
C ASN A 123 25.28 5.60 7.11
N GLY A 124 24.36 4.62 7.13
CA GLY A 124 23.26 4.53 8.09
C GLY A 124 23.67 4.69 9.55
N ASP A 125 24.76 4.06 9.99
CA ASP A 125 25.27 4.21 11.37
C ASP A 125 25.62 5.66 11.71
N GLY A 126 26.29 6.37 10.80
CA GLY A 126 26.65 7.78 10.95
C GLY A 126 25.43 8.71 10.91
N GLU A 127 24.48 8.41 10.02
CA GLU A 127 23.23 9.18 9.91
C GLU A 127 22.36 9.01 11.15
N VAL A 128 22.30 7.81 11.72
CA VAL A 128 21.62 7.54 12.99
C VAL A 128 22.31 8.23 14.16
N ALA A 129 23.64 8.13 14.25
CA ALA A 129 24.40 8.77 15.33
C ALA A 129 24.23 10.31 15.34
N SER A 130 24.02 10.92 14.17
CA SER A 130 23.81 12.36 14.01
C SER A 130 22.34 12.79 13.94
N ALA A 131 21.39 11.88 14.16
CA ALA A 131 19.96 12.17 14.00
C ALA A 131 19.34 13.04 15.11
N GLY A 132 20.09 13.35 16.17
CA GLY A 132 19.58 14.09 17.34
C GLY A 132 19.22 15.55 17.01
N ASP A 133 17.92 15.86 16.99
CA ASP A 133 17.40 17.21 16.82
C ASP A 133 16.03 17.34 17.54
N PRO A 134 15.91 18.15 18.61
CA PRO A 134 14.66 18.31 19.36
C PRO A 134 13.51 18.94 18.56
N ASP A 135 13.84 19.63 17.48
CA ASP A 135 12.89 20.29 16.59
C ASP A 135 12.48 19.39 15.41
N ILE A 136 13.05 18.19 15.28
CA ILE A 136 12.53 17.14 14.39
C ILE A 136 11.77 16.13 15.25
N ARG A 137 10.50 15.90 14.93
CA ARG A 137 9.64 15.01 15.72
C ARG A 137 8.94 14.00 14.83
N LEU A 138 8.92 12.76 15.29
CA LEU A 138 8.64 11.57 14.50
C LEU A 138 7.38 10.87 15.03
N LEU A 139 6.45 10.57 14.14
CA LEU A 139 5.29 9.73 14.43
C LEU A 139 5.27 8.56 13.44
N GLN A 140 5.41 7.32 13.92
CA GLN A 140 5.27 6.12 13.08
C GLN A 140 3.94 5.46 13.37
N THR A 141 3.06 5.34 12.38
CA THR A 141 1.70 4.81 12.59
C THR A 141 1.69 3.30 12.85
N GLY A 142 2.73 2.59 12.44
CA GLY A 142 2.75 1.14 12.38
C GLY A 142 1.90 0.59 11.23
N LYS A 143 1.92 -0.74 11.06
CA LYS A 143 1.27 -1.45 9.95
C LYS A 143 -0.12 -1.93 10.35
N ILE A 144 -1.16 -1.26 9.86
CA ILE A 144 -2.54 -1.55 10.24
C ILE A 144 -3.43 -1.59 9.00
N SER A 145 -4.01 -2.76 8.73
CA SER A 145 -5.03 -2.94 7.71
C SER A 145 -6.38 -3.13 8.39
N ARG A 146 -7.40 -2.39 7.93
CA ARG A 146 -8.77 -2.50 8.45
C ARG A 146 -9.80 -2.39 7.32
N PRO A 147 -10.86 -3.22 7.33
CA PRO A 147 -11.87 -3.17 6.28
C PRO A 147 -12.80 -1.95 6.38
N ALA A 148 -12.76 -1.22 7.50
CA ALA A 148 -13.49 0.03 7.72
C ALA A 148 -12.58 1.12 8.32
N PRO A 149 -12.83 2.41 8.00
CA PRO A 149 -12.05 3.53 8.54
C PRO A 149 -11.95 3.51 10.06
N GLN A 150 -10.74 3.71 10.57
CA GLN A 150 -10.47 3.86 11.99
C GLN A 150 -10.43 5.34 12.39
N HIS A 151 -10.73 5.61 13.66
CA HIS A 151 -10.72 6.97 14.22
C HIS A 151 -9.57 7.22 15.22
N SER A 152 -8.80 6.17 15.53
CA SER A 152 -7.68 6.21 16.45
C SER A 152 -6.53 5.38 15.91
N LEU A 153 -5.31 5.85 16.16
CA LEU A 153 -4.07 5.11 16.00
C LEU A 153 -4.01 4.01 17.08
N PRO A 154 -3.24 2.93 16.85
CA PRO A 154 -3.04 1.89 17.84
C PRO A 154 -2.42 2.44 19.12
N THR A 155 -2.72 1.76 20.23
CA THR A 155 -2.10 2.02 21.52
C THR A 155 -0.57 2.00 21.42
N GLY A 156 0.09 3.02 21.97
CA GLY A 156 1.55 3.14 21.97
C GLY A 156 2.14 3.89 20.77
N VAL A 157 1.33 4.20 19.75
CA VAL A 157 1.73 5.15 18.70
C VAL A 157 1.68 6.56 19.27
N VAL A 158 2.85 7.18 19.40
CA VAL A 158 3.04 8.52 19.97
C VAL A 158 4.13 9.26 19.20
N TRP A 159 4.05 10.58 19.22
CA TRP A 159 5.13 11.44 18.75
C TRP A 159 6.38 11.29 19.62
N LYS A 160 7.54 11.25 18.97
CA LYS A 160 8.84 11.14 19.62
C LYS A 160 9.76 12.23 19.10
N VAL A 161 10.59 12.78 19.97
CA VAL A 161 11.72 13.63 19.56
C VAL A 161 12.72 12.79 18.77
N SER A 162 13.34 13.37 17.75
CA SER A 162 14.41 12.72 16.99
C SER A 162 15.66 12.55 17.85
N THR A 163 16.03 11.29 18.06
CA THR A 163 17.27 10.85 18.69
C THR A 163 17.82 9.69 17.85
N PRO A 164 19.07 9.25 18.07
CA PRO A 164 19.58 8.05 17.40
C PRO A 164 18.64 6.84 17.55
N GLN A 165 18.06 6.63 18.74
CA GLN A 165 17.18 5.49 19.00
C GLN A 165 15.83 5.60 18.28
N THR A 166 15.24 6.80 18.23
CA THR A 166 13.90 6.99 17.64
C THR A 166 13.95 7.12 16.12
N ALA A 167 15.06 7.62 15.56
CA ALA A 167 15.24 7.81 14.12
C ALA A 167 15.71 6.54 13.39
N ALA A 168 16.41 5.60 14.06
CA ALA A 168 17.04 4.44 13.42
C ALA A 168 16.09 3.59 12.55
N ASN A 169 14.83 3.48 12.96
CA ASN A 169 13.82 2.68 12.28
C ASN A 169 12.76 3.54 11.56
N PHE A 170 12.99 4.86 11.48
CA PHE A 170 12.12 5.79 10.76
C PHE A 170 12.45 5.78 9.27
N SER A 171 11.46 6.10 8.43
CA SER A 171 11.64 6.31 6.99
C SER A 171 12.83 7.23 6.68
N ALA A 172 13.85 6.70 6.01
CA ALA A 172 15.06 7.44 5.67
C ALA A 172 14.78 8.62 4.73
N ALA A 173 13.99 8.38 3.66
CA ALA A 173 13.64 9.43 2.71
C ALA A 173 12.87 10.58 3.38
N CYS A 174 11.90 10.24 4.25
CA CYS A 174 11.16 11.23 5.01
C CYS A 174 12.05 11.99 6.00
N PHE A 175 12.92 11.27 6.72
CA PHE A 175 13.86 11.86 7.67
C PHE A 175 14.79 12.87 7.00
N PHE A 176 15.44 12.47 5.90
CA PHE A 176 16.35 13.35 5.17
C PHE A 176 15.64 14.57 4.56
N MET A 177 14.41 14.39 4.05
CA MET A 177 13.58 15.53 3.61
C MET A 177 13.34 16.50 4.78
N GLY A 178 12.87 16.01 5.92
CA GLY A 178 12.60 16.84 7.09
C GLY A 178 13.85 17.52 7.65
N ARG A 179 14.99 16.83 7.66
CA ARG A 179 16.28 17.39 8.10
C ARG A 179 16.74 18.54 7.21
N GLU A 180 16.61 18.41 5.89
CA GLU A 180 16.93 19.51 4.97
C GLU A 180 15.97 20.69 5.14
N LEU A 181 14.67 20.43 5.31
CA LEU A 181 13.69 21.50 5.55
C LEU A 181 13.92 22.20 6.89
N ARG A 182 14.28 21.46 7.95
CA ARG A 182 14.64 22.02 9.26
C ARG A 182 15.85 22.94 9.13
N LYS A 183 16.86 22.52 8.36
CA LYS A 183 18.08 23.28 8.10
C LYS A 183 17.80 24.57 7.31
N THR A 184 16.94 24.53 6.29
CA THR A 184 16.69 25.70 5.44
C THR A 184 15.69 26.69 6.04
N THR A 185 14.69 26.20 6.78
CA THR A 185 13.60 27.04 7.30
C THR A 185 13.82 27.55 8.71
N GLY A 186 14.61 26.84 9.53
CA GLY A 186 14.74 27.15 10.95
C GLY A 186 13.54 26.73 11.81
N VAL A 187 12.52 26.09 11.23
CA VAL A 187 11.21 25.80 11.85
C VAL A 187 11.15 24.34 12.33
N PRO A 188 10.51 24.03 13.48
CA PRO A 188 10.26 22.66 13.89
C PRO A 188 9.52 21.84 12.81
N ILE A 189 9.96 20.61 12.58
CA ILE A 189 9.42 19.71 11.56
C ILE A 189 8.81 18.48 12.23
N GLY A 190 7.51 18.26 11.97
CA GLY A 190 6.83 17.01 12.29
C GLY A 190 6.83 16.08 11.09
N LEU A 191 7.30 14.85 11.26
CA LEU A 191 7.31 13.83 10.21
C LEU A 191 6.42 12.67 10.65
N ILE A 192 5.43 12.35 9.82
CA ILE A 192 4.56 11.19 10.00
C ILE A 192 4.95 10.12 8.98
N ASP A 193 5.30 8.94 9.45
CA ASP A 193 5.64 7.76 8.67
C ASP A 193 4.46 6.77 8.73
N ALA A 194 3.72 6.72 7.62
CA ALA A 194 2.61 5.81 7.39
C ALA A 194 2.90 4.94 6.17
N THR A 195 3.77 3.94 6.33
CA THR A 195 4.33 3.15 5.22
C THR A 195 4.11 1.65 5.39
N TRP A 196 3.98 0.92 4.27
CA TRP A 196 3.93 -0.54 4.28
C TRP A 196 4.46 -1.13 2.97
N GLY A 197 5.57 -1.86 3.05
CA GLY A 197 6.19 -2.61 1.95
C GLY A 197 5.26 -3.54 1.17
N GLY A 198 5.46 -3.58 -0.15
CA GLY A 198 4.64 -4.39 -1.07
C GLY A 198 3.25 -3.83 -1.35
N SER A 199 2.88 -2.67 -0.81
CA SER A 199 1.53 -2.13 -0.96
C SER A 199 1.22 -1.57 -2.36
N VAL A 200 0.02 -1.87 -2.85
CA VAL A 200 -0.57 -1.29 -4.07
C VAL A 200 -1.28 0.02 -3.77
N ILE A 201 -1.31 0.96 -4.71
CA ILE A 201 -1.90 2.30 -4.50
C ILE A 201 -3.39 2.27 -4.14
N GLN A 202 -4.14 1.29 -4.63
CA GLN A 202 -5.56 1.08 -4.37
C GLN A 202 -5.85 0.99 -2.86
N ASP A 203 -4.92 0.40 -2.09
CA ASP A 203 -5.10 0.18 -0.66
C ASP A 203 -4.98 1.48 0.16
N TRP A 204 -4.43 2.54 -0.45
CA TRP A 204 -4.18 3.85 0.14
C TRP A 204 -5.21 4.93 -0.25
N ILE A 205 -6.17 4.59 -1.10
CA ILE A 205 -7.27 5.47 -1.53
C ILE A 205 -8.54 5.11 -0.75
N SER A 206 -9.32 6.11 -0.34
CA SER A 206 -10.59 5.87 0.35
C SER A 206 -11.59 5.08 -0.52
N ARG A 207 -12.62 4.56 0.13
CA ARG A 207 -13.76 3.92 -0.56
C ARG A 207 -14.37 4.89 -1.57
N GLU A 208 -14.56 6.14 -1.18
CA GLU A 208 -15.16 7.19 -2.00
C GLU A 208 -14.28 7.52 -3.20
N GLY A 209 -12.95 7.64 -2.99
CA GLY A 209 -11.99 7.88 -4.05
C GLY A 209 -11.94 6.74 -5.08
N LEU A 210 -11.94 5.48 -4.64
CA LEU A 210 -11.98 4.32 -5.54
C LEU A 210 -13.35 4.19 -6.26
N ALA A 211 -14.47 4.45 -5.57
CA ALA A 211 -15.80 4.40 -6.17
C ALA A 211 -16.02 5.49 -7.24
N ALA A 212 -15.28 6.60 -7.18
CA ALA A 212 -15.30 7.62 -8.23
C ALA A 212 -14.72 7.09 -9.55
N LEU A 213 -13.81 6.11 -9.50
CA LEU A 213 -13.21 5.50 -10.69
C LEU A 213 -14.13 4.49 -11.39
N LYS A 214 -15.18 3.98 -10.74
CA LYS A 214 -16.14 2.98 -11.27
C LYS A 214 -15.56 1.59 -11.59
N THR A 215 -14.25 1.39 -11.41
CA THR A 215 -13.59 0.09 -11.62
C THR A 215 -13.77 -0.86 -10.43
N TYR A 216 -13.90 -0.33 -9.21
CA TYR A 216 -13.73 -1.09 -7.96
C TYR A 216 -15.03 -1.40 -7.20
N ASP A 217 -16.20 -1.10 -7.78
CA ASP A 217 -17.49 -1.13 -7.08
C ASP A 217 -17.82 -2.50 -6.47
N GLU A 218 -17.57 -3.59 -7.20
CA GLU A 218 -17.78 -4.95 -6.69
C GLU A 218 -16.87 -5.24 -5.50
N GLY A 219 -15.56 -5.02 -5.63
CA GLY A 219 -14.59 -5.26 -4.56
C GLY A 219 -14.86 -4.41 -3.31
N LEU A 220 -15.26 -3.15 -3.50
CA LEU A 220 -15.67 -2.26 -2.42
C LEU A 220 -16.97 -2.73 -1.73
N SER A 221 -17.94 -3.25 -2.48
CA SER A 221 -19.14 -3.86 -1.90
C SER A 221 -18.78 -5.09 -1.07
N VAL A 222 -17.92 -5.97 -1.60
CA VAL A 222 -17.45 -7.17 -0.88
C VAL A 222 -16.71 -6.78 0.39
N LEU A 223 -15.86 -5.74 0.35
CA LEU A 223 -15.18 -5.22 1.54
C LEU A 223 -16.15 -4.65 2.57
N ALA A 224 -17.21 -3.95 2.14
CA ALA A 224 -18.24 -3.44 3.04
C ALA A 224 -18.98 -4.59 3.74
N ASP A 225 -19.29 -5.65 3.00
CA ASP A 225 -19.90 -6.85 3.59
C ASP A 225 -18.96 -7.51 4.58
N TYR A 226 -17.68 -7.67 4.23
CA TYR A 226 -16.66 -8.21 5.14
C TYR A 226 -16.52 -7.39 6.42
N ALA A 227 -16.57 -6.06 6.33
CA ALA A 227 -16.51 -5.18 7.49
C ALA A 227 -17.71 -5.36 8.44
N ARG A 228 -18.89 -5.73 7.92
CA ARG A 228 -20.10 -5.97 8.71
C ARG A 228 -20.18 -7.39 9.25
N ASP A 229 -19.89 -8.36 8.38
CA ASP A 229 -19.93 -9.79 8.63
C ASP A 229 -18.84 -10.46 7.77
N PRO A 230 -17.72 -10.88 8.38
CA PRO A 230 -16.63 -11.54 7.67
C PRO A 230 -17.08 -12.78 6.88
N ALA A 231 -18.06 -13.55 7.40
CA ALA A 231 -18.54 -14.74 6.70
C ALA A 231 -19.31 -14.38 5.42
N LEU A 232 -20.11 -13.31 5.45
CA LEU A 232 -20.77 -12.77 4.26
C LEU A 232 -19.75 -12.27 3.24
N GLY A 233 -18.75 -11.50 3.68
CA GLY A 233 -17.68 -10.99 2.81
C GLY A 233 -16.90 -12.12 2.11
N VAL A 234 -16.49 -13.14 2.87
CA VAL A 234 -15.82 -14.33 2.33
C VAL A 234 -16.71 -15.06 1.33
N ALA A 235 -18.00 -15.26 1.65
CA ALA A 235 -18.94 -15.92 0.74
C ALA A 235 -19.10 -15.16 -0.58
N ARG A 236 -19.20 -13.82 -0.54
CA ARG A 236 -19.32 -13.00 -1.77
C ARG A 236 -18.03 -13.00 -2.59
N TRP A 237 -16.87 -12.89 -1.94
CA TRP A 237 -15.59 -13.00 -2.63
C TRP A 237 -15.41 -14.38 -3.28
N SER A 238 -15.80 -15.45 -2.58
CA SER A 238 -15.76 -16.81 -3.12
C SER A 238 -16.65 -16.97 -4.36
N GLN A 239 -17.80 -16.30 -4.41
CA GLN A 239 -18.62 -16.24 -5.63
C GLN A 239 -17.89 -15.54 -6.78
N SER A 240 -17.13 -14.47 -6.51
CA SER A 240 -16.30 -13.79 -7.52
C SER A 240 -15.17 -14.70 -8.02
N LEU A 241 -14.50 -15.43 -7.13
CA LEU A 241 -13.53 -16.47 -7.50
C LEU A 241 -14.18 -17.58 -8.36
N GLY A 242 -15.39 -18.01 -7.99
CA GLY A 242 -16.16 -19.00 -8.75
C GLY A 242 -16.50 -18.54 -10.16
N ARG A 243 -16.95 -17.28 -10.32
CA ARG A 243 -17.20 -16.68 -11.64
C ARG A 243 -15.93 -16.58 -12.48
N TRP A 244 -14.84 -16.11 -11.88
CA TRP A 244 -13.53 -16.05 -12.53
C TRP A 244 -13.11 -17.44 -13.02
N ALA A 245 -13.07 -18.43 -12.13
CA ALA A 245 -12.62 -19.78 -12.46
C ALA A 245 -13.52 -20.45 -13.52
N GLY A 246 -14.84 -20.19 -13.48
CA GLY A 246 -15.77 -20.69 -14.51
C GLY A 246 -15.53 -20.10 -15.90
N ALA A 247 -15.03 -18.85 -15.97
CA ALA A 247 -14.72 -18.17 -17.22
C ALA A 247 -13.32 -18.52 -17.74
N THR A 248 -12.32 -18.66 -16.86
CA THR A 248 -10.91 -18.83 -17.24
C THR A 248 -10.44 -20.28 -17.22
N ILE A 249 -11.14 -21.18 -16.53
CA ILE A 249 -10.72 -22.58 -16.33
C ILE A 249 -11.88 -23.56 -16.64
N PRO A 250 -12.46 -23.53 -17.85
CA PRO A 250 -13.64 -24.34 -18.18
C PRO A 250 -13.37 -25.85 -18.13
N ALA A 251 -12.12 -26.27 -18.37
CA ALA A 251 -11.71 -27.68 -18.34
C ALA A 251 -11.85 -28.34 -16.95
N ALA A 252 -11.86 -27.54 -15.87
CA ALA A 252 -12.00 -28.01 -14.50
C ALA A 252 -13.45 -28.12 -14.01
N LYS A 253 -14.44 -27.86 -14.87
CA LYS A 253 -15.86 -27.92 -14.50
C LYS A 253 -16.23 -29.31 -13.98
N GLY A 254 -16.78 -29.36 -12.76
CA GLY A 254 -17.22 -30.60 -12.14
C GLY A 254 -16.13 -31.35 -11.38
N TRP A 255 -14.91 -30.81 -11.29
CA TRP A 255 -13.82 -31.46 -10.56
C TRP A 255 -14.02 -31.44 -9.03
N GLU A 256 -14.98 -30.67 -8.54
CA GLU A 256 -15.44 -30.67 -7.14
C GLU A 256 -16.35 -31.86 -6.78
N LYS A 257 -16.94 -32.52 -7.78
CA LYS A 257 -18.03 -33.48 -7.55
C LYS A 257 -17.54 -34.76 -6.86
N PRO A 258 -18.37 -35.38 -6.00
CA PRO A 258 -17.99 -36.58 -5.24
C PRO A 258 -17.93 -37.86 -6.09
N ASP A 259 -18.53 -37.87 -7.27
CA ASP A 259 -18.61 -39.00 -8.20
C ASP A 259 -17.59 -38.91 -9.37
N LEU A 260 -16.77 -37.86 -9.41
CA LEU A 260 -15.67 -37.76 -10.38
C LEU A 260 -14.69 -38.92 -10.22
N ASP A 261 -14.37 -39.60 -11.32
CA ASP A 261 -13.29 -40.57 -11.39
C ASP A 261 -11.93 -39.84 -11.49
N ASP A 262 -11.21 -39.81 -10.38
CA ASP A 262 -9.88 -39.19 -10.27
C ASP A 262 -8.74 -40.23 -10.24
N ARG A 263 -8.99 -41.50 -10.58
CA ARG A 263 -7.95 -42.54 -10.52
C ARG A 263 -6.77 -42.29 -11.46
N ALA A 264 -7.00 -41.55 -12.54
CA ALA A 264 -5.97 -41.14 -13.50
C ALA A 264 -5.20 -39.87 -13.06
N TRP A 265 -5.56 -39.26 -11.92
CA TRP A 265 -4.86 -38.09 -11.40
C TRP A 265 -3.55 -38.53 -10.75
N LYS A 266 -2.56 -37.63 -10.77
CA LYS A 266 -1.21 -37.93 -10.27
C LYS A 266 -1.20 -37.86 -8.73
N PRO A 267 -0.40 -38.68 -8.04
CA PRO A 267 -0.27 -38.57 -6.58
C PRO A 267 0.42 -37.26 -6.19
N LEU A 268 0.02 -36.66 -5.07
CA LEU A 268 0.69 -35.50 -4.47
C LEU A 268 1.06 -35.81 -3.02
N PRO A 269 2.30 -35.52 -2.58
CA PRO A 269 2.64 -35.51 -1.16
C PRO A 269 1.76 -34.54 -0.36
N THR A 270 1.49 -34.88 0.90
CA THR A 270 0.58 -34.10 1.75
C THR A 270 1.27 -33.00 2.54
N GLU A 271 2.52 -32.69 2.25
CA GLU A 271 3.28 -31.61 2.86
C GLU A 271 4.45 -31.24 1.95
N GLY A 272 5.00 -30.03 2.16
CA GLY A 272 5.99 -29.45 1.28
C GLY A 272 5.36 -28.74 0.08
N PHE A 273 6.09 -27.77 -0.47
CA PHE A 273 5.70 -27.06 -1.67
C PHE A 273 5.67 -28.00 -2.88
N TRP A 274 4.72 -27.83 -3.80
CA TRP A 274 4.57 -28.75 -4.92
C TRP A 274 5.76 -28.71 -5.89
N GLU A 275 6.53 -27.62 -5.91
CA GLU A 275 7.67 -27.43 -6.83
C GLU A 275 8.81 -28.37 -6.46
N GLN A 276 8.86 -28.74 -5.18
CA GLN A 276 9.89 -29.59 -4.59
C GLN A 276 9.43 -31.05 -4.51
N THR A 277 8.13 -31.30 -4.58
CA THR A 277 7.54 -32.60 -4.27
C THR A 277 6.84 -33.26 -5.46
N ALA A 278 6.53 -32.51 -6.53
CA ALA A 278 5.93 -32.99 -7.77
C ALA A 278 6.70 -32.48 -9.00
N PRO A 279 7.37 -33.36 -9.78
CA PRO A 279 8.22 -32.95 -10.89
C PRO A 279 7.53 -32.08 -11.96
N ASP A 280 6.25 -32.35 -12.25
CA ASP A 280 5.49 -31.62 -13.28
C ASP A 280 4.97 -30.26 -12.81
N LEU A 281 5.18 -29.94 -11.53
CA LEU A 281 4.85 -28.66 -10.91
C LEU A 281 6.11 -27.86 -10.55
N ALA A 282 7.29 -28.30 -10.99
CA ALA A 282 8.53 -27.55 -10.78
C ALA A 282 8.45 -26.18 -11.49
N GLY A 283 8.34 -25.11 -10.70
CA GLY A 283 8.18 -23.74 -11.18
C GLY A 283 6.82 -23.46 -11.84
N PHE A 284 5.78 -24.18 -11.44
CA PHE A 284 4.43 -23.99 -11.99
C PHE A 284 3.64 -22.97 -11.17
N ASP A 285 3.32 -21.83 -11.80
CA ASP A 285 2.33 -20.88 -11.28
C ASP A 285 0.99 -21.09 -12.01
N GLY A 286 -0.10 -21.22 -11.25
CA GLY A 286 -1.44 -21.41 -11.84
C GLY A 286 -2.41 -22.15 -10.92
N THR A 287 -3.42 -22.76 -11.53
CA THR A 287 -4.47 -23.47 -10.80
C THR A 287 -4.28 -24.99 -10.88
N VAL A 288 -4.24 -25.63 -9.71
CA VAL A 288 -4.20 -27.09 -9.56
C VAL A 288 -5.33 -27.53 -8.63
N TRP A 289 -5.97 -28.64 -8.96
CA TRP A 289 -6.96 -29.25 -8.10
C TRP A 289 -6.35 -30.39 -7.32
N LEU A 290 -6.65 -30.45 -6.03
CA LEU A 290 -6.28 -31.51 -5.12
C LEU A 290 -7.54 -32.29 -4.73
N ARG A 291 -7.43 -33.61 -4.62
CA ARG A 291 -8.53 -34.48 -4.21
C ARG A 291 -8.05 -35.56 -3.25
N LEU A 292 -8.88 -35.86 -2.26
CA LEU A 292 -8.70 -36.98 -1.35
C LEU A 292 -10.04 -37.52 -0.85
N GLU A 293 -10.02 -38.74 -0.34
CA GLU A 293 -11.16 -39.38 0.30
C GLU A 293 -10.84 -39.71 1.76
N LEU A 294 -11.83 -39.54 2.64
CA LEU A 294 -11.75 -39.99 4.02
C LEU A 294 -13.02 -40.76 4.41
N THR A 295 -12.85 -41.75 5.28
CA THR A 295 -13.93 -42.61 5.76
C THR A 295 -14.21 -42.31 7.23
N LEU A 296 -15.47 -42.00 7.55
CA LEU A 296 -15.89 -41.65 8.91
C LEU A 296 -16.85 -42.69 9.48
N THR A 297 -16.74 -42.94 10.78
CA THR A 297 -17.77 -43.70 11.51
C THR A 297 -19.06 -42.89 11.61
N LYS A 298 -20.18 -43.58 11.90
CA LYS A 298 -21.47 -42.90 12.12
C LYS A 298 -21.41 -41.88 13.28
N ALA A 299 -20.66 -42.18 14.33
CA ALA A 299 -20.48 -41.30 15.48
C ALA A 299 -19.69 -40.04 15.12
N GLN A 300 -18.62 -40.18 14.32
CA GLN A 300 -17.84 -39.03 13.85
C GLN A 300 -18.64 -38.13 12.89
N ALA A 301 -19.37 -38.74 11.95
CA ALA A 301 -20.12 -37.99 10.93
C ALA A 301 -21.36 -37.24 11.48
N ALA A 302 -21.87 -37.63 12.65
CA ALA A 302 -23.01 -36.96 13.28
C ALA A 302 -22.64 -35.61 13.92
N GLN A 303 -21.34 -35.35 14.13
CA GLN A 303 -20.85 -34.15 14.80
C GLN A 303 -20.66 -32.99 13.82
N GLY A 304 -20.60 -31.78 14.37
CA GLY A 304 -19.89 -30.70 13.70
C GLY A 304 -18.38 -30.95 13.77
N ALA A 305 -17.64 -30.33 12.86
CA ALA A 305 -16.18 -30.35 12.87
C ALA A 305 -15.57 -29.03 12.40
N THR A 306 -14.27 -28.89 12.53
CA THR A 306 -13.46 -27.92 11.80
C THR A 306 -12.47 -28.68 10.93
N LEU A 307 -12.53 -28.47 9.62
CA LEU A 307 -11.52 -28.98 8.70
C LEU A 307 -10.29 -28.08 8.77
N ALA A 308 -9.18 -28.62 9.28
CA ALA A 308 -7.88 -27.99 9.25
C ALA A 308 -7.06 -28.56 8.08
N LEU A 309 -6.51 -27.70 7.23
CA LEU A 309 -5.62 -28.10 6.12
C LEU A 309 -4.18 -27.58 6.30
N GLY A 310 -3.91 -26.85 7.38
CA GLY A 310 -2.69 -26.06 7.51
C GLY A 310 -2.61 -24.96 6.44
N PRO A 311 -1.44 -24.35 6.25
CA PRO A 311 -1.23 -23.40 5.16
C PRO A 311 -1.44 -24.02 3.78
N VAL A 312 -2.10 -23.26 2.91
CA VAL A 312 -2.25 -23.53 1.48
C VAL A 312 -1.81 -22.27 0.74
N ASP A 313 -0.86 -22.41 -0.16
CA ASP A 313 -0.40 -21.32 -1.00
C ASP A 313 -1.20 -21.29 -2.31
N ASP A 314 -1.70 -20.17 -2.82
CA ASP A 314 -1.76 -18.81 -2.30
C ASP A 314 -3.23 -18.44 -2.01
N ILE A 315 -4.14 -19.04 -2.79
CA ILE A 315 -5.60 -19.03 -2.62
C ILE A 315 -6.11 -20.47 -2.66
N ASP A 316 -7.06 -20.80 -1.78
CA ASP A 316 -7.86 -22.02 -1.92
C ASP A 316 -9.35 -21.72 -2.03
N THR A 317 -10.05 -22.60 -2.75
CA THR A 317 -11.49 -22.85 -2.57
C THR A 317 -11.65 -24.33 -2.26
N THR A 318 -12.21 -24.64 -1.09
CA THR A 318 -12.35 -26.01 -0.60
C THR A 318 -13.79 -26.49 -0.67
N PHE A 319 -13.97 -27.74 -1.12
CA PHE A 319 -15.25 -28.40 -1.28
C PHE A 319 -15.30 -29.72 -0.48
N LEU A 320 -16.42 -29.94 0.20
CA LEU A 320 -16.76 -31.21 0.85
C LEU A 320 -17.96 -31.82 0.13
N ASN A 321 -17.79 -33.03 -0.41
CA ASN A 321 -18.84 -33.77 -1.10
C ASN A 321 -19.53 -32.96 -2.23
N GLY A 322 -18.77 -32.14 -2.96
CA GLY A 322 -19.26 -31.26 -4.03
C GLY A 322 -19.86 -29.93 -3.56
N ARG A 323 -19.93 -29.67 -2.25
CA ARG A 323 -20.38 -28.39 -1.70
C ARG A 323 -19.18 -27.58 -1.23
N GLU A 324 -19.11 -26.32 -1.65
CA GLU A 324 -18.11 -25.38 -1.16
C GLU A 324 -18.28 -25.14 0.35
N ILE A 325 -17.17 -25.16 1.09
CA ILE A 325 -17.13 -24.96 2.54
C ILE A 325 -16.30 -23.75 2.96
N GLY A 326 -15.48 -23.20 2.07
CA GLY A 326 -14.75 -21.97 2.33
C GLY A 326 -13.69 -21.66 1.28
N SER A 327 -13.21 -20.41 1.32
CA SER A 327 -12.09 -19.91 0.54
C SER A 327 -11.25 -18.99 1.41
N THR A 328 -9.93 -19.02 1.22
CA THR A 328 -8.98 -18.17 1.94
C THR A 328 -7.82 -17.79 1.03
N GLN A 329 -7.28 -16.59 1.20
CA GLN A 329 -6.07 -16.12 0.54
C GLN A 329 -4.97 -15.79 1.56
N GLY A 330 -3.73 -16.13 1.22
CA GLY A 330 -2.52 -15.89 1.98
C GLY A 330 -1.62 -17.12 2.00
N TRP A 331 -0.38 -17.00 1.53
CA TRP A 331 0.58 -18.11 1.41
C TRP A 331 0.83 -18.90 2.71
N ASP A 332 0.83 -18.23 3.86
CA ASP A 332 1.15 -18.80 5.17
C ASP A 332 -0.05 -18.99 6.10
N THR A 333 -1.24 -18.58 5.67
CA THR A 333 -2.42 -18.56 6.54
C THR A 333 -2.96 -19.98 6.75
N PRO A 334 -3.07 -20.51 7.99
CA PRO A 334 -3.66 -21.83 8.17
C PRO A 334 -5.13 -21.85 7.76
N ARG A 335 -5.52 -22.81 6.91
CA ARG A 335 -6.92 -22.96 6.50
C ARG A 335 -7.70 -23.76 7.53
N ALA A 336 -8.78 -23.18 8.02
CA ALA A 336 -9.68 -23.79 9.00
C ALA A 336 -11.15 -23.47 8.63
N TYR A 337 -11.93 -24.50 8.29
CA TYR A 337 -13.32 -24.34 7.85
C TYR A 337 -14.30 -25.06 8.78
N ARG A 338 -15.20 -24.28 9.38
CA ARG A 338 -16.24 -24.82 10.27
C ARG A 338 -17.29 -25.58 9.44
N LEU A 339 -17.57 -26.80 9.86
CA LEU A 339 -18.57 -27.68 9.29
C LEU A 339 -19.70 -27.88 10.31
N ALA A 340 -20.93 -27.53 9.93
CA ALA A 340 -22.09 -27.79 10.78
C ALA A 340 -22.37 -29.29 10.90
N PRO A 341 -23.01 -29.74 12.00
CA PRO A 341 -23.53 -31.10 12.10
C PRO A 341 -24.38 -31.46 10.88
N GLY A 342 -24.15 -32.66 10.33
CA GLY A 342 -24.82 -33.14 9.11
C GLY A 342 -24.13 -32.76 7.78
N ALA A 343 -23.04 -31.97 7.80
CA ALA A 343 -22.22 -31.75 6.60
C ALA A 343 -21.39 -32.99 6.20
N LEU A 344 -21.03 -33.82 7.18
CA LEU A 344 -20.26 -35.05 7.01
C LEU A 344 -21.19 -36.26 6.81
N LYS A 345 -20.72 -37.25 6.06
CA LYS A 345 -21.42 -38.51 5.82
C LYS A 345 -20.76 -39.65 6.60
N ALA A 346 -21.57 -40.58 7.12
CA ALA A 346 -21.02 -41.86 7.57
C ALA A 346 -20.47 -42.61 6.34
N GLY A 347 -19.28 -43.18 6.47
CA GLY A 347 -18.55 -43.76 5.35
C GLY A 347 -17.78 -42.71 4.55
N ARG A 348 -17.81 -42.83 3.22
CA ARG A 348 -16.99 -42.06 2.27
C ARG A 348 -17.37 -40.58 2.25
N ASN A 349 -16.38 -39.72 2.43
CA ASN A 349 -16.42 -38.28 2.17
C ASN A 349 -15.31 -37.93 1.18
N VAL A 350 -15.59 -36.97 0.29
CA VAL A 350 -14.63 -36.47 -0.70
C VAL A 350 -14.31 -35.02 -0.37
N LEU A 351 -13.02 -34.72 -0.28
CA LEU A 351 -12.52 -33.34 -0.27
C LEU A 351 -11.90 -33.03 -1.63
N ALA A 352 -12.28 -31.87 -2.18
CA ALA A 352 -11.66 -31.31 -3.37
C ALA A 352 -11.22 -29.88 -3.05
N LEU A 353 -9.99 -29.50 -3.42
CA LEU A 353 -9.45 -28.16 -3.23
C LEU A 353 -9.07 -27.62 -4.59
N ARG A 354 -9.55 -26.44 -4.94
CA ARG A 354 -8.98 -25.65 -6.03
C ARG A 354 -7.93 -24.73 -5.42
N VAL A 355 -6.67 -24.97 -5.74
CA VAL A 355 -5.53 -24.20 -5.26
C VAL A 355 -4.99 -23.35 -6.39
N ILE A 356 -4.82 -22.05 -6.14
CA ILE A 356 -4.27 -21.10 -7.11
C ILE A 356 -2.98 -20.53 -6.51
N ASP A 357 -1.87 -20.82 -7.17
CA ASP A 357 -0.57 -20.23 -6.91
C ASP A 357 -0.33 -19.09 -7.89
N LYS A 358 0.12 -17.95 -7.38
CA LYS A 358 0.41 -16.75 -8.18
C LYS A 358 1.91 -16.52 -8.39
N GLY A 359 2.75 -17.32 -7.75
CA GLY A 359 4.21 -17.17 -7.77
C GLY A 359 4.85 -17.76 -6.53
N GLY A 360 5.96 -18.46 -6.71
CA GLY A 360 6.82 -18.89 -5.61
C GLY A 360 6.67 -20.38 -5.29
N GLY A 361 6.04 -20.71 -4.17
CA GLY A 361 5.89 -22.10 -3.73
C GLY A 361 4.43 -22.45 -3.53
N GLY A 362 3.88 -23.36 -4.33
CA GLY A 362 2.46 -23.66 -4.33
C GLY A 362 2.02 -24.89 -3.52
N GLY A 363 0.71 -25.04 -3.40
CA GLY A 363 0.05 -26.22 -2.85
C GLY A 363 -0.27 -26.14 -1.35
N ALA A 364 -0.87 -27.22 -0.83
CA ALA A 364 -1.11 -27.37 0.60
C ALA A 364 0.19 -27.76 1.32
N TRP A 365 1.14 -26.84 1.45
CA TRP A 365 2.51 -27.15 1.85
C TRP A 365 2.69 -27.44 3.35
N GLY A 366 1.73 -27.05 4.19
CA GLY A 366 1.79 -27.26 5.64
C GLY A 366 2.02 -28.73 6.05
N LYS A 367 2.59 -28.93 7.25
CA LYS A 367 2.88 -30.27 7.81
C LYS A 367 1.64 -31.17 7.82
N ALA A 368 1.79 -32.44 7.47
CA ALA A 368 0.71 -33.42 7.40
C ALA A 368 -0.04 -33.58 8.73
N GLY A 369 0.68 -33.52 9.87
CA GLY A 369 0.09 -33.63 11.20
C GLY A 369 -0.87 -32.50 11.59
N LEU A 370 -0.90 -31.40 10.85
CA LEU A 370 -1.84 -30.29 11.06
C LEU A 370 -3.14 -30.47 10.27
N LYS A 371 -3.25 -31.54 9.47
CA LYS A 371 -4.34 -31.73 8.52
C LYS A 371 -5.32 -32.78 9.01
N GLY A 372 -6.57 -32.39 9.22
CA GLY A 372 -7.58 -33.28 9.78
C GLY A 372 -8.90 -32.59 10.08
N LEU A 373 -9.83 -33.37 10.62
CA LEU A 373 -11.06 -32.88 11.20
C LEU A 373 -10.91 -32.82 12.71
N ALA A 374 -10.96 -31.61 13.27
CA ALA A 374 -11.18 -31.42 14.71
C ALA A 374 -12.70 -31.49 14.96
N LEU A 375 -13.18 -32.59 15.54
CA LEU A 375 -14.59 -32.78 15.88
C LEU A 375 -14.97 -31.97 17.12
N ASP A 376 -16.27 -31.66 17.26
CA ASP A 376 -16.76 -30.84 18.38
C ASP A 376 -16.54 -31.50 19.76
N ASP A 377 -16.37 -32.82 19.82
CA ASP A 377 -16.00 -33.56 21.04
C ASP A 377 -14.50 -33.48 21.41
N GLY A 378 -13.69 -32.78 20.61
CA GLY A 378 -12.25 -32.63 20.79
C GLY A 378 -11.41 -33.72 20.12
N THR A 379 -12.03 -34.74 19.51
CA THR A 379 -11.31 -35.76 18.75
C THR A 379 -10.75 -35.18 17.46
N PHE A 380 -9.50 -35.52 17.14
CA PHE A 380 -8.89 -35.17 15.87
C PHE A 380 -8.80 -36.39 14.94
N VAL A 381 -9.37 -36.29 13.75
CA VAL A 381 -9.30 -37.32 12.70
C VAL A 381 -8.33 -36.84 11.61
N PRO A 382 -7.10 -37.37 11.53
CA PRO A 382 -6.13 -36.95 10.52
C PRO A 382 -6.63 -37.18 9.08
N LEU A 383 -6.26 -36.30 8.16
CA LEU A 383 -6.50 -36.54 6.73
C LEU A 383 -5.57 -37.66 6.23
N PRO A 384 -6.06 -38.55 5.34
CA PRO A 384 -5.22 -39.56 4.69
C PRO A 384 -4.09 -38.96 3.86
N THR A 385 -3.03 -39.74 3.64
CA THR A 385 -1.84 -39.33 2.87
C THR A 385 -1.99 -39.52 1.35
N ALA A 386 -3.06 -40.17 0.91
CA ALA A 386 -3.30 -40.49 -0.51
C ALA A 386 -3.96 -39.33 -1.26
N TRP A 387 -3.28 -38.19 -1.37
CA TRP A 387 -3.78 -37.05 -2.13
C TRP A 387 -3.46 -37.22 -3.62
N ARG A 388 -4.35 -36.73 -4.47
CA ARG A 388 -4.17 -36.69 -5.92
C ARG A 388 -4.32 -35.28 -6.44
N TYR A 389 -3.65 -34.97 -7.54
CA TYR A 389 -3.72 -33.67 -8.17
C TYR A 389 -3.89 -33.71 -9.68
N LYS A 390 -4.44 -32.62 -10.22
CA LYS A 390 -4.50 -32.35 -11.66
C LYS A 390 -4.37 -30.86 -11.93
N ILE A 391 -3.49 -30.52 -12.86
CA ILE A 391 -3.31 -29.14 -13.35
C ILE A 391 -4.56 -28.73 -14.14
N ALA A 392 -5.08 -27.55 -13.85
CA ALA A 392 -6.25 -27.02 -14.53
C ALA A 392 -5.88 -25.98 -15.59
N ALA A 393 -5.05 -25.00 -15.24
CA ALA A 393 -4.52 -23.99 -16.17
C ALA A 393 -3.28 -23.30 -15.56
N PRO A 394 -2.24 -23.00 -16.35
CA PRO A 394 -1.16 -22.11 -15.90
C PRO A 394 -1.67 -20.68 -15.77
N LEU A 395 -1.03 -19.88 -14.91
CA LEU A 395 -1.42 -18.49 -14.68
C LEU A 395 -1.33 -17.65 -15.96
N THR A 396 -0.37 -17.94 -16.84
CA THR A 396 -0.17 -17.27 -18.14
C THR A 396 -1.37 -17.36 -19.08
N ASP A 397 -2.20 -18.39 -18.91
CA ASP A 397 -3.37 -18.64 -19.76
C ASP A 397 -4.65 -18.08 -19.14
N THR A 398 -4.55 -17.47 -17.95
CA THR A 398 -5.68 -16.93 -17.20
C THR A 398 -5.47 -15.44 -16.89
N ALA A 399 -6.55 -14.69 -16.73
CA ALA A 399 -6.45 -13.42 -16.01
C ALA A 399 -6.14 -13.70 -14.54
N LEU A 400 -5.48 -12.78 -13.82
CA LEU A 400 -5.26 -12.94 -12.38
C LEU A 400 -6.59 -13.14 -11.63
N PRO A 401 -6.64 -14.03 -10.62
CA PRO A 401 -7.83 -14.22 -9.81
C PRO A 401 -8.15 -12.96 -9.01
N PRO A 402 -9.43 -12.67 -8.74
CA PRO A 402 -9.80 -11.57 -7.87
C PRO A 402 -9.21 -11.78 -6.47
N SER A 403 -8.39 -10.84 -6.00
CA SER A 403 -7.86 -10.89 -4.64
C SER A 403 -8.92 -10.55 -3.60
N ALA A 404 -8.80 -11.11 -2.41
CA ALA A 404 -9.63 -10.75 -1.28
C ALA A 404 -9.42 -9.25 -0.94
N PRO A 405 -10.48 -8.41 -0.98
CA PRO A 405 -10.31 -6.97 -0.89
C PRO A 405 -9.92 -6.47 0.51
N TRP A 406 -9.96 -7.34 1.53
CA TRP A 406 -9.57 -7.02 2.91
C TRP A 406 -8.11 -7.33 3.23
N LEU A 407 -7.32 -7.79 2.25
CA LEU A 407 -5.89 -8.05 2.47
C LEU A 407 -5.12 -6.73 2.60
N GLY A 408 -4.29 -6.62 3.63
CA GLY A 408 -3.34 -5.52 3.73
C GLY A 408 -2.30 -5.58 2.60
N ALA A 409 -1.90 -4.42 2.11
CA ALA A 409 -0.96 -4.20 1.01
C ALA A 409 -1.43 -4.62 -0.38
N SER A 410 -2.45 -5.48 -0.52
CA SER A 410 -2.93 -5.95 -1.85
C SER A 410 -4.45 -5.84 -2.03
N GLY A 411 -5.15 -5.29 -1.03
CA GLY A 411 -6.60 -5.11 -1.03
C GLY A 411 -7.03 -3.72 -1.48
N LEU A 412 -8.21 -3.31 -1.02
CA LEU A 412 -8.84 -2.04 -1.37
C LEU A 412 -9.06 -1.19 -0.11
N SER A 413 -8.56 0.05 -0.10
CA SER A 413 -8.77 1.04 0.96
C SER A 413 -8.39 0.64 2.40
N THR A 414 -7.83 -0.54 2.65
CA THR A 414 -7.62 -1.06 4.00
C THR A 414 -6.49 -0.36 4.76
N LEU A 415 -5.43 0.04 4.05
CA LEU A 415 -4.33 0.81 4.63
C LEU A 415 -4.74 2.27 4.81
N ARG A 416 -5.48 2.85 3.87
CA ARG A 416 -6.14 4.14 4.07
C ARG A 416 -7.00 4.10 5.33
N ASN A 417 -7.83 3.08 5.49
CA ASN A 417 -8.70 2.94 6.64
C ASN A 417 -7.94 2.81 7.97
N GLY A 418 -6.87 2.02 8.01
CA GLY A 418 -6.13 1.71 9.23
C GLY A 418 -5.06 2.74 9.60
N MET A 419 -4.41 3.38 8.62
CA MET A 419 -3.19 4.18 8.82
C MET A 419 -3.38 5.67 8.52
N ILE A 420 -4.22 6.02 7.54
CA ILE A 420 -4.41 7.42 7.12
C ILE A 420 -5.68 8.03 7.73
N ALA A 421 -6.78 7.28 7.79
CA ALA A 421 -8.06 7.75 8.34
C ALA A 421 -7.94 8.25 9.79
N PRO A 422 -7.17 7.60 10.70
CA PRO A 422 -6.99 8.10 12.07
C PRO A 422 -6.21 9.40 12.19
N LEU A 423 -5.40 9.72 11.16
CA LEU A 423 -4.64 10.95 11.10
C LEU A 423 -5.50 12.10 10.58
N ALA A 424 -6.43 11.84 9.67
CA ALA A 424 -7.35 12.87 9.19
C ALA A 424 -8.29 13.31 10.34
N PRO A 425 -8.51 14.61 10.57
CA PRO A 425 -8.09 15.77 9.76
C PRO A 425 -6.91 16.58 10.37
N PHE A 426 -5.86 15.93 10.87
CA PHE A 426 -4.68 16.60 11.44
C PHE A 426 -4.06 17.59 10.46
N GLY A 427 -3.65 18.76 10.92
CA GLY A 427 -3.04 19.74 10.02
C GLY A 427 -1.71 19.25 9.44
N VAL A 428 -1.57 19.30 8.12
CA VAL A 428 -0.31 19.00 7.40
C VAL A 428 0.05 20.11 6.43
N LYS A 429 1.34 20.37 6.25
CA LYS A 429 1.90 21.25 5.22
C LYS A 429 1.82 20.61 3.85
N GLY A 430 2.04 19.29 3.76
CA GLY A 430 2.05 18.54 2.51
C GLY A 430 2.31 17.05 2.70
N PHE A 431 2.40 16.35 1.57
CA PHE A 431 2.54 14.90 1.50
C PHE A 431 3.81 14.51 0.75
N ALA A 432 4.47 13.44 1.17
CA ALA A 432 5.53 12.78 0.42
C ALA A 432 5.15 11.31 0.15
N TRP A 433 5.29 10.87 -1.09
CA TRP A 433 4.81 9.59 -1.57
C TRP A 433 5.88 8.87 -2.38
N TYR A 434 6.23 7.66 -1.97
CA TYR A 434 7.14 6.79 -2.72
C TYR A 434 6.56 5.38 -2.82
N GLN A 435 5.90 5.16 -3.95
CA GLN A 435 5.26 3.91 -4.30
C GLN A 435 5.13 3.81 -5.82
N GLY A 436 5.02 2.58 -6.30
CA GLY A 436 4.66 2.29 -7.68
C GLY A 436 5.13 0.91 -8.10
N GLU A 437 6.13 0.35 -7.42
CA GLU A 437 6.75 -0.92 -7.75
C GLU A 437 5.73 -2.07 -7.75
N SER A 438 4.78 -2.09 -6.80
CA SER A 438 3.70 -3.09 -6.78
C SER A 438 2.63 -2.91 -7.87
N ASN A 439 2.66 -1.80 -8.62
CA ASN A 439 1.70 -1.49 -9.69
C ASN A 439 2.36 -1.39 -11.08
N VAL A 440 3.63 -1.79 -11.25
CA VAL A 440 4.37 -1.61 -12.51
C VAL A 440 3.69 -2.25 -13.72
N ALA A 441 2.99 -3.36 -13.53
CA ALA A 441 2.24 -4.04 -14.57
C ALA A 441 0.93 -3.30 -14.98
N GLU A 442 0.55 -2.24 -14.26
CA GLU A 442 -0.75 -1.57 -14.36
C GLU A 442 -0.63 -0.08 -14.67
N ALA A 443 0.39 0.35 -15.42
CA ALA A 443 0.68 1.78 -15.66
C ALA A 443 -0.54 2.61 -16.11
N GLN A 444 -1.40 2.05 -16.97
CA GLN A 444 -2.62 2.73 -17.41
C GLN A 444 -3.62 2.97 -16.27
N GLU A 445 -3.79 2.01 -15.37
CA GLU A 445 -4.66 2.16 -14.21
C GLU A 445 -4.01 3.09 -13.17
N TYR A 446 -2.68 3.04 -13.02
CA TYR A 446 -1.94 3.97 -12.16
C TYR A 446 -2.16 5.44 -12.56
N ALA A 447 -2.30 5.72 -13.87
CA ALA A 447 -2.60 7.07 -14.37
C ALA A 447 -3.97 7.60 -13.89
N ARG A 448 -4.90 6.71 -13.52
CA ARG A 448 -6.20 7.06 -12.91
C ARG A 448 -6.14 7.08 -11.39
N LEU A 449 -5.42 6.14 -10.79
CA LEU A 449 -5.30 5.98 -9.33
C LEU A 449 -4.50 7.10 -8.67
N MET A 450 -3.39 7.52 -9.29
CA MET A 450 -2.50 8.53 -8.69
C MET A 450 -3.19 9.90 -8.51
N PRO A 451 -3.90 10.46 -9.51
CA PRO A 451 -4.74 11.65 -9.29
C PRO A 451 -5.84 11.45 -8.26
N ALA A 452 -6.46 10.26 -8.20
CA ALA A 452 -7.50 9.95 -7.22
C ALA A 452 -6.96 9.94 -5.78
N LEU A 453 -5.75 9.38 -5.56
CA LEU A 453 -5.06 9.44 -4.27
C LEU A 453 -4.79 10.88 -3.83
N ILE A 454 -4.24 11.70 -4.73
CA ILE A 454 -3.91 13.11 -4.46
C ILE A 454 -5.18 13.87 -4.05
N ALA A 455 -6.27 13.71 -4.81
CA ALA A 455 -7.54 14.36 -4.53
C ALA A 455 -8.16 13.87 -3.21
N ASP A 456 -8.16 12.56 -2.95
CA ASP A 456 -8.68 11.96 -1.72
C ASP A 456 -7.98 12.50 -0.48
N TRP A 457 -6.65 12.57 -0.51
CA TRP A 457 -5.86 13.02 0.64
C TRP A 457 -5.98 14.52 0.87
N ARG A 458 -5.91 15.33 -0.19
CA ARG A 458 -6.17 16.78 -0.04
C ARG A 458 -7.56 17.03 0.55
N ALA A 459 -8.58 16.30 0.10
CA ALA A 459 -9.92 16.38 0.68
C ALA A 459 -9.95 15.99 2.17
N ALA A 460 -9.32 14.88 2.54
CA ALA A 460 -9.30 14.39 3.92
C ALA A 460 -8.56 15.33 4.90
N PHE A 461 -7.56 16.07 4.42
CA PHE A 461 -6.71 16.93 5.24
C PHE A 461 -6.97 18.44 5.03
N GLY A 462 -8.21 18.81 4.71
CA GLY A 462 -8.66 20.21 4.71
C GLY A 462 -9.06 20.80 3.36
N GLY A 463 -9.12 19.99 2.31
CA GLY A 463 -9.62 20.37 0.97
C GLY A 463 -8.74 21.36 0.21
N GLY A 464 -7.48 21.52 0.61
CA GLY A 464 -6.57 22.53 0.08
C GLY A 464 -5.73 22.05 -1.10
N ASN A 465 -4.86 22.95 -1.55
CA ASN A 465 -3.84 22.72 -2.57
C ASN A 465 -2.50 22.29 -1.94
N GLN A 466 -2.52 21.46 -0.88
CA GLN A 466 -1.29 21.05 -0.23
C GLN A 466 -0.32 20.40 -1.26
N PRO A 467 0.97 20.75 -1.22
CA PRO A 467 1.99 20.09 -2.03
C PRO A 467 1.95 18.58 -1.87
N PHE A 468 1.99 17.86 -2.99
CA PHE A 468 2.08 16.41 -3.02
C PHE A 468 3.37 16.01 -3.75
N LEU A 469 4.30 15.39 -3.04
CA LEU A 469 5.65 15.14 -3.53
C LEU A 469 5.83 13.67 -3.86
N LEU A 470 5.92 13.34 -5.14
CA LEU A 470 6.12 11.98 -5.63
C LEU A 470 7.60 11.68 -5.76
N THR A 471 7.99 10.43 -5.51
CA THR A 471 9.28 9.91 -5.96
C THR A 471 9.05 9.05 -7.20
N GLN A 472 9.69 9.41 -8.32
CA GLN A 472 9.68 8.58 -9.52
C GLN A 472 10.48 7.31 -9.26
N LEU A 473 10.03 6.14 -9.74
CA LEU A 473 10.70 4.88 -9.46
C LEU A 473 12.19 4.91 -9.83
N ALA A 474 13.02 4.30 -8.99
CA ALA A 474 14.45 4.16 -9.23
C ALA A 474 14.75 3.10 -10.30
N ALA A 475 15.96 3.11 -10.87
CA ALA A 475 16.46 2.02 -11.72
C ALA A 475 16.49 0.69 -10.94
N PHE A 476 16.03 -0.38 -11.58
CA PHE A 476 16.07 -1.72 -10.98
C PHE A 476 16.29 -2.79 -12.05
N GLY A 477 17.10 -3.78 -11.71
CA GLY A 477 17.43 -4.91 -12.58
C GLY A 477 18.64 -4.66 -13.50
N PRO A 478 18.98 -5.64 -14.35
CA PRO A 478 20.12 -5.55 -15.25
C PRO A 478 19.97 -4.36 -16.21
N GLU A 479 21.08 -3.71 -16.49
CA GLU A 479 21.13 -2.58 -17.43
C GLU A 479 20.70 -3.03 -18.83
N ALA A 480 19.89 -2.22 -19.50
CA ALA A 480 19.47 -2.48 -20.87
C ALA A 480 20.48 -1.91 -21.87
N ASP A 481 21.11 -2.78 -22.65
CA ASP A 481 22.05 -2.45 -23.73
C ASP A 481 21.38 -2.28 -25.10
N ARG A 482 20.06 -2.55 -25.17
CA ARG A 482 19.22 -2.45 -26.36
C ARG A 482 17.83 -1.92 -25.99
N PRO A 483 17.06 -1.37 -26.94
CA PRO A 483 15.67 -1.00 -26.69
C PRO A 483 14.84 -2.21 -26.24
N VAL A 484 14.05 -2.01 -25.20
CA VAL A 484 13.18 -3.04 -24.61
C VAL A 484 11.78 -2.49 -24.39
N ASN A 485 10.81 -3.38 -24.26
CA ASN A 485 9.55 -3.02 -23.62
C ASN A 485 9.74 -3.03 -22.11
N SER A 486 9.26 -2.00 -21.43
CA SER A 486 9.44 -1.85 -19.98
C SER A 486 8.15 -1.30 -19.36
N ALA A 487 7.50 -2.14 -18.56
CA ALA A 487 6.35 -1.73 -17.77
C ALA A 487 6.77 -0.73 -16.67
N TRP A 488 7.99 -0.89 -16.16
CA TRP A 488 8.61 0.02 -15.20
C TRP A 488 8.79 1.44 -15.76
N ALA A 489 9.32 1.57 -16.97
CA ALA A 489 9.47 2.85 -17.66
C ALA A 489 8.10 3.48 -17.99
N ALA A 490 7.12 2.67 -18.38
CA ALA A 490 5.75 3.14 -18.57
C ALA A 490 5.16 3.75 -17.29
N LEU A 491 5.34 3.11 -16.14
CA LEU A 491 4.91 3.67 -14.86
C LEU A 491 5.69 4.94 -14.49
N ARG A 492 7.01 5.00 -14.72
CA ARG A 492 7.80 6.23 -14.51
C ARG A 492 7.27 7.40 -15.35
N ASP A 493 6.89 7.15 -16.60
CA ASP A 493 6.34 8.18 -17.47
C ASP A 493 4.96 8.64 -16.97
N VAL A 494 4.13 7.72 -16.47
CA VAL A 494 2.87 8.10 -15.79
C VAL A 494 3.11 8.99 -14.58
N GLN A 495 4.11 8.67 -13.72
CA GLN A 495 4.48 9.53 -12.59
C GLN A 495 4.89 10.94 -13.05
N ARG A 496 5.64 11.05 -14.16
CA ARG A 496 6.01 12.32 -14.79
C ARG A 496 4.78 13.07 -15.29
N GLN A 497 3.88 12.39 -16.01
CA GLN A 497 2.68 13.00 -16.57
C GLN A 497 1.76 13.54 -15.47
N VAL A 498 1.56 12.78 -14.37
CA VAL A 498 0.77 13.23 -13.22
C VAL A 498 1.37 14.47 -12.58
N ALA A 499 2.69 14.50 -12.38
CA ALA A 499 3.36 15.67 -11.82
C ALA A 499 3.30 16.90 -12.74
N ALA A 500 3.36 16.70 -14.05
CA ALA A 500 3.22 17.79 -15.03
C ALA A 500 1.80 18.35 -15.11
N ALA A 501 0.78 17.55 -14.78
CA ALA A 501 -0.63 17.93 -14.88
C ALA A 501 -1.15 18.77 -13.70
N ASP A 502 -0.45 18.77 -12.56
CA ASP A 502 -0.87 19.47 -11.35
C ASP A 502 0.26 20.37 -10.80
N PRO A 503 0.07 21.70 -10.74
CA PRO A 503 1.12 22.64 -10.33
C PRO A 503 1.54 22.50 -8.86
N MET A 504 0.74 21.81 -8.04
CA MET A 504 1.04 21.52 -6.64
C MET A 504 1.52 20.09 -6.44
N VAL A 505 1.93 19.41 -7.51
CA VAL A 505 2.61 18.12 -7.46
C VAL A 505 4.08 18.29 -7.86
N GLY A 506 4.98 17.79 -7.02
CA GLY A 506 6.42 17.71 -7.31
C GLY A 506 6.84 16.28 -7.57
N MET A 507 7.87 16.06 -8.38
CA MET A 507 8.42 14.71 -8.65
C MET A 507 9.93 14.67 -8.48
N ALA A 508 10.37 14.10 -7.37
CA ALA A 508 11.76 13.73 -7.16
C ALA A 508 12.09 12.51 -8.01
N SER A 509 12.85 12.67 -9.10
CA SER A 509 13.29 11.52 -9.88
C SER A 509 14.33 10.70 -9.11
N ALA A 510 14.26 9.37 -9.16
CA ALA A 510 15.25 8.46 -8.58
C ALA A 510 15.95 7.58 -9.63
N VAL A 511 15.78 7.87 -10.93
CA VAL A 511 16.26 7.02 -12.03
C VAL A 511 17.78 6.77 -11.99
N ASP A 512 18.58 7.74 -11.53
CA ASP A 512 20.05 7.70 -11.47
C ASP A 512 20.61 7.09 -10.17
N ILE A 513 19.75 6.78 -9.19
CA ILE A 513 20.15 6.28 -7.87
C ILE A 513 19.65 4.86 -7.60
N GLY A 514 19.26 4.13 -8.65
CA GLY A 514 18.82 2.74 -8.56
C GLY A 514 19.94 1.72 -8.38
N SER A 515 19.57 0.44 -8.35
CA SER A 515 20.51 -0.67 -8.21
C SER A 515 20.09 -1.85 -9.09
N PRO A 516 21.05 -2.52 -9.77
CA PRO A 516 20.72 -3.70 -10.57
C PRO A 516 20.36 -4.93 -9.74
N TYR A 517 20.72 -4.94 -8.44
CA TYR A 517 20.58 -6.12 -7.58
C TYR A 517 19.54 -5.96 -6.47
N ASP A 518 19.14 -4.73 -6.16
CA ASP A 518 18.18 -4.45 -5.10
C ASP A 518 17.20 -3.37 -5.54
N ILE A 519 15.93 -3.69 -5.46
CA ILE A 519 14.81 -2.78 -5.76
C ILE A 519 14.74 -1.61 -4.74
N HIS A 520 15.46 -1.72 -3.61
CA HIS A 520 15.51 -0.71 -2.55
C HIS A 520 16.88 0.01 -2.51
N PRO A 521 17.10 1.03 -3.36
CA PRO A 521 18.39 1.72 -3.37
C PRO A 521 18.70 2.41 -2.04
N ALA A 522 19.89 2.17 -1.48
CA ALA A 522 20.26 2.68 -0.16
C ALA A 522 20.50 4.21 -0.12
N ASP A 523 20.65 4.90 -1.27
CA ASP A 523 20.85 6.36 -1.34
C ASP A 523 19.53 7.13 -1.12
N LYS A 524 18.96 6.95 0.08
CA LYS A 524 17.74 7.65 0.50
C LYS A 524 18.01 9.11 0.87
N MET A 525 19.27 9.48 1.10
CA MET A 525 19.67 10.87 1.34
C MET A 525 19.38 11.73 0.11
N ARG A 526 19.80 11.30 -1.09
CA ARG A 526 19.49 12.04 -2.32
C ARG A 526 17.99 12.08 -2.61
N VAL A 527 17.25 11.01 -2.33
CA VAL A 527 15.76 11.01 -2.43
C VAL A 527 15.17 12.10 -1.53
N GLY A 528 15.52 12.11 -0.25
CA GLY A 528 15.00 13.09 0.71
C GLY A 528 15.39 14.53 0.35
N GLN A 529 16.62 14.76 -0.12
CA GLN A 529 17.06 16.07 -0.59
C GLN A 529 16.27 16.56 -1.82
N ARG A 530 15.97 15.68 -2.77
CA ARG A 530 15.16 16.01 -3.95
C ARG A 530 13.71 16.30 -3.57
N LEU A 531 13.14 15.54 -2.65
CA LEU A 531 11.83 15.85 -2.06
C LEU A 531 11.84 17.22 -1.37
N ALA A 532 12.89 17.54 -0.60
CA ALA A 532 13.04 18.85 0.04
C ALA A 532 13.13 20.01 -0.96
N LEU A 533 13.78 19.84 -2.12
CA LEU A 533 13.78 20.86 -3.19
C LEU A 533 12.36 21.15 -3.69
N HIS A 534 11.55 20.11 -3.89
CA HIS A 534 10.16 20.28 -4.29
C HIS A 534 9.31 20.91 -3.18
N ALA A 535 9.50 20.51 -1.93
CA ALA A 535 8.86 21.15 -0.78
C ALA A 535 9.20 22.65 -0.74
N ARG A 536 10.48 23.03 -0.84
CA ARG A 536 10.95 24.43 -0.88
C ARG A 536 10.28 25.23 -2.00
N LYS A 537 10.22 24.68 -3.20
CA LYS A 537 9.55 25.32 -4.34
C LYS A 537 8.05 25.50 -4.11
N LEU A 538 7.34 24.44 -3.74
CA LEU A 538 5.87 24.40 -3.74
C LEU A 538 5.24 24.90 -2.44
N ALA A 539 5.82 24.55 -1.29
CA ALA A 539 5.28 24.84 0.03
C ALA A 539 5.77 26.17 0.61
N TYR A 540 6.95 26.62 0.17
CA TYR A 540 7.64 27.82 0.68
C TYR A 540 7.86 28.90 -0.38
N GLY A 541 7.53 28.62 -1.65
CA GLY A 541 7.65 29.60 -2.74
C GLY A 541 9.08 29.98 -3.10
N GLU A 542 10.07 29.16 -2.72
CA GLU A 542 11.46 29.45 -2.99
C GLU A 542 11.79 29.27 -4.49
N ALA A 543 12.59 30.17 -5.04
CA ALA A 543 13.07 30.10 -6.43
C ALA A 543 14.23 29.09 -6.57
N VAL A 544 13.93 27.80 -6.40
CA VAL A 544 14.88 26.69 -6.52
C VAL A 544 14.56 25.79 -7.71
N VAL A 545 15.59 25.28 -8.37
CA VAL A 545 15.45 24.24 -9.40
C VAL A 545 15.27 22.90 -8.70
N ALA A 546 14.06 22.37 -8.75
CA ALA A 546 13.68 21.14 -8.04
C ALA A 546 13.70 19.87 -8.92
N SER A 547 13.82 20.02 -10.24
CA SER A 547 13.78 18.89 -11.19
C SER A 547 14.86 19.01 -12.25
N GLY A 548 15.27 17.88 -12.81
CA GLY A 548 16.07 17.85 -14.04
C GLY A 548 15.20 18.07 -15.29
N PRO A 549 15.80 18.12 -16.49
CA PRO A 549 15.08 18.43 -17.71
C PRO A 549 13.95 17.45 -17.99
N ALA A 550 12.77 17.99 -18.33
CA ALA A 550 11.59 17.23 -18.72
C ALA A 550 11.17 17.59 -20.15
N PRO A 551 10.59 16.64 -20.90
CA PRO A 551 10.15 16.90 -22.26
C PRO A 551 8.88 17.78 -22.27
N LEU A 552 8.84 18.74 -23.18
CA LEU A 552 7.66 19.55 -23.50
C LEU A 552 6.97 19.08 -24.79
N SER A 553 7.75 18.77 -25.82
CA SER A 553 7.23 18.34 -27.12
C SER A 553 8.27 17.59 -27.93
N ALA A 554 7.81 16.83 -28.92
CA ALA A 554 8.63 16.23 -29.96
C ALA A 554 8.04 16.59 -31.34
N ARG A 555 8.88 16.84 -32.33
CA ARG A 555 8.45 17.12 -33.71
C ARG A 555 9.44 16.59 -34.73
N ARG A 556 8.95 16.29 -35.94
CA ARG A 556 9.83 16.01 -37.09
C ARG A 556 10.48 17.31 -37.61
N ASP A 557 11.72 17.18 -38.05
CA ASP A 557 12.50 18.23 -38.70
C ASP A 557 13.37 17.61 -39.82
N GLY A 558 12.77 17.47 -41.01
CA GLY A 558 13.36 16.67 -42.09
C GLY A 558 13.51 15.20 -41.68
N GLN A 559 14.75 14.70 -41.69
CA GLN A 559 15.09 13.35 -41.22
C GLN A 559 15.46 13.29 -39.73
N ALA A 560 15.37 14.41 -39.01
CA ALA A 560 15.59 14.45 -37.58
C ALA A 560 14.27 14.46 -36.80
N VAL A 561 14.31 14.05 -35.55
CA VAL A 561 13.29 14.36 -34.55
C VAL A 561 13.90 15.34 -33.56
N VAL A 562 13.17 16.40 -33.22
CA VAL A 562 13.60 17.40 -32.25
C VAL A 562 12.70 17.32 -31.03
N VAL A 563 13.29 17.05 -29.87
CA VAL A 563 12.65 17.13 -28.57
C VAL A 563 12.96 18.50 -27.95
N THR A 564 11.93 19.19 -27.48
CA THR A 564 12.09 20.41 -26.68
C THR A 564 11.94 20.06 -25.21
N LEU A 565 12.88 20.52 -24.38
CA LEU A 565 12.91 20.35 -22.93
C LEU A 565 12.45 21.64 -22.24
N ASP A 566 11.99 21.54 -21.00
CA ASP A 566 11.59 22.68 -20.17
C ASP A 566 12.77 23.51 -19.64
N GLN A 567 13.98 22.94 -19.67
CA GLN A 567 15.21 23.60 -19.30
C GLN A 567 16.41 23.00 -20.05
N PRO A 568 17.56 23.71 -20.09
CA PRO A 568 18.74 23.21 -20.78
C PRO A 568 19.25 21.88 -20.22
N GLY A 569 19.60 20.98 -21.14
CA GLY A 569 20.27 19.73 -20.83
C GLY A 569 21.80 19.89 -20.74
N VAL A 570 22.42 19.07 -19.90
CA VAL A 570 23.87 18.96 -19.71
C VAL A 570 24.24 17.49 -19.84
N VAL A 571 25.15 17.18 -20.76
CA VAL A 571 25.67 15.83 -20.95
C VAL A 571 26.85 15.62 -20.01
N HIS A 572 26.74 14.62 -19.14
CA HIS A 572 27.82 14.20 -18.26
C HIS A 572 28.62 13.05 -18.90
N ALA A 573 29.92 12.97 -18.59
CA ALA A 573 30.80 11.86 -18.97
C ALA A 573 30.76 11.50 -20.48
N GLY A 574 30.68 12.50 -21.37
CA GLY A 574 30.65 12.31 -22.81
C GLY A 574 30.35 13.59 -23.58
N ASN A 575 30.26 13.52 -24.91
CA ASN A 575 29.89 14.64 -25.79
C ASN A 575 28.49 14.51 -26.40
N ARG A 576 27.79 13.40 -26.15
CA ARG A 576 26.44 13.12 -26.66
C ARG A 576 25.57 12.52 -25.56
N PRO A 577 24.28 12.87 -25.48
CA PRO A 577 23.36 12.16 -24.61
C PRO A 577 23.13 10.72 -25.12
N ILE A 578 22.95 9.79 -24.18
CA ILE A 578 22.60 8.38 -24.46
C ILE A 578 21.18 8.06 -23.97
N GLY A 579 20.66 6.90 -24.34
CA GLY A 579 19.35 6.41 -23.89
C GLY A 579 18.15 6.98 -24.65
N PHE A 580 18.38 7.65 -25.78
CA PHE A 580 17.32 8.09 -26.67
C PHE A 580 16.98 7.03 -27.71
N GLU A 581 15.69 6.79 -27.91
CA GLU A 581 15.15 5.85 -28.90
C GLU A 581 14.18 6.55 -29.84
N LEU A 582 14.20 6.16 -31.12
CA LEU A 582 13.11 6.43 -32.05
C LEU A 582 12.40 5.12 -32.38
N CYS A 583 11.07 5.17 -32.39
CA CYS A 583 10.22 4.03 -32.69
C CYS A 583 9.35 4.29 -33.91
N ASP A 584 9.21 3.27 -34.75
CA ASP A 584 8.20 3.20 -35.80
C ASP A 584 7.12 2.16 -35.44
N ALA A 585 6.29 1.75 -36.40
CA ALA A 585 5.24 0.75 -36.17
C ALA A 585 5.78 -0.66 -35.85
N SER A 586 7.07 -0.92 -36.13
CA SER A 586 7.69 -2.24 -36.03
C SER A 586 8.66 -2.38 -34.86
N ALA A 587 9.48 -1.35 -34.59
CA ALA A 587 10.53 -1.45 -33.60
C ALA A 587 10.98 -0.08 -33.07
N CYS A 588 11.61 -0.10 -31.90
CA CYS A 588 12.39 0.99 -31.34
C CYS A 588 13.89 0.74 -31.56
N ARG A 589 14.65 1.82 -31.81
CA ARG A 589 16.11 1.77 -31.99
C ARG A 589 16.74 2.89 -31.18
N PHE A 590 17.86 2.61 -30.51
CA PHE A 590 18.72 3.67 -30.00
C PHE A 590 19.25 4.51 -31.16
N VAL A 591 19.30 5.83 -30.97
CA VAL A 591 19.74 6.77 -32.00
C VAL A 591 20.72 7.78 -31.47
N ASP A 592 21.54 8.31 -32.39
CA ASP A 592 22.40 9.44 -32.10
C ASP A 592 21.56 10.69 -31.80
N ALA A 593 21.92 11.37 -30.71
CA ALA A 593 21.30 12.61 -30.29
C ALA A 593 22.36 13.68 -29.99
N MET A 594 21.97 14.95 -30.15
CA MET A 594 22.78 16.13 -29.81
C MET A 594 21.94 17.09 -28.98
N VAL A 595 22.51 17.60 -27.89
CA VAL A 595 21.86 18.61 -27.04
C VAL A 595 22.39 20.00 -27.41
N ASP A 596 21.48 20.93 -27.66
CA ASP A 596 21.73 22.36 -27.81
C ASP A 596 20.76 23.15 -26.93
N GLY A 597 21.25 23.64 -25.79
CA GLY A 597 20.42 24.27 -24.77
C GLY A 597 19.29 23.34 -24.32
N ALA A 598 18.05 23.76 -24.54
CA ALA A 598 16.84 22.99 -24.21
C ALA A 598 16.32 22.15 -25.39
N SER A 599 17.06 22.05 -26.49
CA SER A 599 16.70 21.24 -27.65
C SER A 599 17.56 19.99 -27.72
N VAL A 600 16.94 18.84 -28.00
CA VAL A 600 17.64 17.59 -28.31
C VAL A 600 17.28 17.19 -29.73
N ARG A 601 18.27 17.15 -30.62
CA ARG A 601 18.12 16.72 -32.01
C ARG A 601 18.56 15.27 -32.15
N LEU A 602 17.63 14.41 -32.55
CA LEU A 602 17.83 12.98 -32.79
C LEU A 602 17.92 12.71 -34.29
N THR A 603 18.88 11.87 -34.70
CA THR A 603 19.03 11.47 -36.11
C THR A 603 18.24 10.19 -36.37
N ALA A 604 17.24 10.24 -37.25
CA ALA A 604 16.49 9.03 -37.61
C ALA A 604 17.35 8.11 -38.50
N PRO A 605 17.35 6.78 -38.26
CA PRO A 605 17.92 5.82 -39.19
C PRO A 605 17.30 5.96 -40.59
N SER A 606 18.11 5.71 -41.63
CA SER A 606 17.63 5.80 -43.01
C SER A 606 16.40 4.92 -43.23
N GLY A 607 15.35 5.49 -43.84
CA GLY A 607 14.08 4.82 -44.10
C GLY A 607 13.14 4.68 -42.89
N MET A 608 13.55 5.11 -41.69
CA MET A 608 12.69 5.09 -40.50
C MET A 608 11.77 6.31 -40.49
N THR A 609 10.46 6.07 -40.37
CA THR A 609 9.48 7.13 -40.08
C THR A 609 9.09 7.02 -38.60
N ALA A 610 9.76 7.79 -37.75
CA ALA A 610 9.50 7.75 -36.32
C ALA A 610 8.10 8.27 -35.99
N THR A 611 7.33 7.47 -35.25
CA THR A 611 6.01 7.82 -34.70
C THR A 611 6.09 8.14 -33.22
N LYS A 612 7.17 7.72 -32.54
CA LYS A 612 7.43 7.98 -31.13
C LYS A 612 8.91 8.23 -30.87
N VAL A 613 9.18 8.97 -29.81
CA VAL A 613 10.51 9.13 -29.20
C VAL A 613 10.44 8.70 -27.75
N ARG A 614 11.46 7.98 -27.30
CA ARG A 614 11.62 7.60 -25.89
C ARG A 614 12.96 8.07 -25.36
N TYR A 615 13.03 8.31 -24.06
CA TYR A 615 14.28 8.56 -23.33
C TYR A 615 14.29 7.73 -22.06
N ALA A 616 15.41 7.03 -21.81
CA ALA A 616 15.64 6.21 -20.63
C ALA A 616 14.53 5.14 -20.41
N TRP A 617 14.09 4.50 -21.50
CA TRP A 617 12.96 3.57 -21.50
C TRP A 617 13.37 2.13 -21.21
N ALA A 618 13.77 1.88 -19.97
CA ALA A 618 14.06 0.54 -19.46
C ALA A 618 13.82 0.50 -17.94
N ASP A 619 13.77 -0.70 -17.38
CA ASP A 619 13.71 -0.90 -15.92
C ASP A 619 14.96 -0.29 -15.26
N SER A 620 16.13 -0.55 -15.86
CA SER A 620 17.42 0.05 -15.49
C SER A 620 18.11 0.68 -16.72
N PRO A 621 17.79 1.94 -17.06
CA PRO A 621 18.38 2.63 -18.20
C PRO A 621 19.74 3.23 -17.86
N ILE A 622 20.67 3.21 -18.82
CA ILE A 622 21.92 3.97 -18.72
C ILE A 622 21.64 5.41 -19.17
N ILE A 623 21.93 6.38 -18.30
CA ILE A 623 21.64 7.80 -18.56
C ILE A 623 22.86 8.67 -18.32
N ASN A 624 22.95 9.76 -19.09
CA ASN A 624 23.99 10.78 -18.90
C ASN A 624 23.49 12.21 -19.14
N LEU A 625 22.18 12.43 -19.33
CA LEU A 625 21.58 13.74 -19.51
C LEU A 625 21.00 14.25 -18.20
N PHE A 626 21.49 15.41 -17.76
CA PHE A 626 21.12 16.07 -16.50
C PHE A 626 20.80 17.54 -16.74
N GLY A 627 20.32 18.22 -15.72
CA GLY A 627 20.24 19.68 -15.69
C GLY A 627 21.51 20.31 -15.11
N LYS A 628 21.62 21.64 -15.17
CA LYS A 628 22.74 22.39 -14.59
C LYS A 628 22.95 22.17 -13.08
N THR A 629 21.91 21.74 -12.37
CA THR A 629 21.94 21.42 -10.93
C THR A 629 22.32 19.98 -10.63
N GLY A 630 22.64 19.16 -11.65
CA GLY A 630 22.97 17.75 -11.47
C GLY A 630 21.75 16.85 -11.21
N LEU A 631 20.53 17.33 -11.44
CA LEU A 631 19.32 16.52 -11.39
C LEU A 631 19.10 15.81 -12.74
N PRO A 632 18.77 14.51 -12.77
CA PRO A 632 18.67 13.73 -14.00
C PRO A 632 17.49 14.19 -14.86
N ALA A 633 17.65 14.15 -16.18
CA ALA A 633 16.52 14.29 -17.09
C ALA A 633 15.52 13.15 -16.84
N THR A 634 14.23 13.48 -16.89
CA THR A 634 13.17 12.51 -16.56
C THR A 634 12.93 11.54 -17.72
N PRO A 635 12.77 10.22 -17.47
CA PRO A 635 12.35 9.26 -18.49
C PRO A 635 11.00 9.63 -19.10
N PHE A 636 10.81 9.36 -20.40
CA PHE A 636 9.55 9.65 -21.09
C PHE A 636 9.33 8.84 -22.37
N GLU A 637 8.07 8.79 -22.81
CA GLU A 637 7.65 8.52 -24.19
C GLU A 637 6.83 9.72 -24.69
N LEU A 638 7.09 10.18 -25.93
CA LEU A 638 6.24 11.16 -26.62
C LEU A 638 5.89 10.67 -28.02
N ALA A 639 4.67 10.99 -28.46
CA ALA A 639 4.29 10.87 -29.86
C ALA A 639 5.07 11.88 -30.71
N VAL A 640 5.43 11.48 -31.92
CA VAL A 640 6.11 12.32 -32.92
C VAL A 640 5.11 12.63 -34.05
N PRO A 641 4.41 13.78 -33.99
CA PRO A 641 3.45 14.19 -34.99
C PRO A 641 4.09 14.37 -36.37
#